data_AF-A0A1J7BD21-F1
#
_entry.id   AF-A0A1J7BD21-F1
#
_cell.length_a   1.000
_cell.length_b   1.000
_cell.length_c   1.000
_cell.angle_alpha   90.00
_cell.angle_beta   90.00
_cell.angle_gamma   90.00
#
_symmetry.space_group_name_H-M   'P 1'
#
loop_
_entity.id
_entity.type
_entity.pdbx_description
1 polymer ?
#
loop_
_entity_poly.entity_id
_entity_poly.type
_entity_poly.pdbx_seq_one_letter_code
_entity_poly.pdbx_strand_id
1 'polypeptide(L)'
;MTPPNTSEPSACAQPGCTGHIDASGYCDECGMAAKPAAPPASAAPPSSGRASGGGLNGTPSGRTGAPSGRTGTPRASASGRLSSRTSGRSSTSRSGRSSSSTGRTSAASGSRVSGRLAERLSKRSGALEVQSSVSAASSSTRTRLGAGLVTIEPIPRPDPLTTVLDDPQVPEHKRYCSKCGDKVGRSRGDRSGRTEGFCTSCGTQYSFSPKLHRGDIVGGQYEVVGCIAHGGLGWIYLAVDHRVNDKWVVLKGLLNTGDETALQAAVNERRFLAEVDHPNIVRIINFVEHPDLTSRSMDGYIVMDYVGGKSLKDIANERRDEQGRRVALPVEQAIAYALEILPAMGYLHQRGLLYCDFKIDNVIQQDDHIRIIDLGAVCRFDHDGDIFGTKGYQAPEVPLDGPSISSDLYTVARTLAVLTFNFAYTSEYENSLPTPDEVEVLRRYESYYRLLVRATNPDPAKRFGSAEEMADQLTGVLREVLALGDGKPRPALSSLFAPEFTAVDTDVVDPDGVAEPPAARRGGGRRARVGAPALTAGAPAPGGGAVAVAGAPPSGTVPSMPGGGGLGSPPAVIRLNPWTSAFALPVPHVDPSDPNAGFLAALSATGPRELITALAAAPDDSVEKRLRELRARIELRELEAATALIRSLDRDHGGDWRVVWYRGVASLVGDDLEGAADAFDAVYDAFPGEAAPKLALAVCAELLGEIQDAAECYRLVWTTDHSYVSAAFGLARTRLRAGDRRGAVAALESVPETSSHYTQARIAAIRARLRNRAPVEPLAPDLSTAAEQLDRLDIDPGRRAGLAVEILGGALSWTLGAPGAGPASAAQQPLAGPLIGHHPDERGLRFGLEKQYRLLAHLADSADDRIELVGRANRVRPRTWV
;
A
#
# COMPACT_ATOMS: atom_id res chain seq x y z
N MET A 1 26.18 72.04 31.68
CA MET A 1 25.38 71.48 32.79
C MET A 1 24.32 70.58 32.19
N THR A 2 24.41 69.28 32.46
CA THR A 2 23.44 68.27 31.98
C THR A 2 22.40 68.04 33.08
N PRO A 3 21.09 68.02 32.80
CA PRO A 3 20.14 67.44 33.75
C PRO A 3 20.37 65.92 33.81
N PRO A 4 20.42 65.30 34.99
CA PRO A 4 20.58 63.86 35.10
C PRO A 4 19.25 63.18 34.76
N ASN A 5 19.14 62.61 33.55
CA ASN A 5 18.02 61.74 33.22
C ASN A 5 18.30 60.29 33.68
N THR A 6 18.59 60.14 34.97
CA THR A 6 18.62 58.84 35.65
C THR A 6 17.18 58.39 35.86
N SER A 7 16.57 57.82 34.82
CA SER A 7 15.37 57.00 34.99
C SER A 7 15.71 55.88 35.97
N GLU A 8 15.09 55.89 37.15
CA GLU A 8 15.32 54.83 38.14
C GLU A 8 14.98 53.46 37.51
N PRO A 9 15.85 52.46 37.66
CA PRO A 9 15.68 51.16 37.03
C PRO A 9 14.44 50.48 37.64
N SER A 10 13.33 50.47 36.91
CA SER A 10 12.04 50.04 37.46
C SER A 10 12.00 48.52 37.64
N ALA A 11 11.55 48.04 38.80
CA ALA A 11 11.57 46.61 39.12
C ALA A 11 10.70 45.79 38.13
N CYS A 12 11.17 44.59 37.77
CA CYS A 12 10.40 43.67 36.93
C CYS A 12 9.10 43.27 37.62
N ALA A 13 7.96 43.64 37.02
CA ALA A 13 6.63 43.35 37.55
C ALA A 13 6.19 41.86 37.37
N GLN A 14 7.13 40.92 37.40
CA GLN A 14 6.86 39.47 37.39
C GLN A 14 7.01 38.91 38.81
N PRO A 15 6.10 38.03 39.27
CA PRO A 15 6.26 37.36 40.55
C PRO A 15 7.59 36.60 40.63
N GLY A 16 8.34 36.82 41.71
CA GLY A 16 9.62 36.13 41.96
C GLY A 16 10.86 36.71 41.26
N CYS A 17 10.72 37.77 40.44
CA CYS A 17 11.87 38.49 39.89
C CYS A 17 12.34 39.60 40.84
N THR A 18 13.65 39.82 40.92
CA THR A 18 14.29 40.92 41.67
C THR A 18 14.93 41.98 40.78
N GLY A 19 15.27 41.63 39.53
CA GLY A 19 15.91 42.51 38.56
C GLY A 19 15.03 43.64 38.02
N HIS A 20 15.64 44.48 37.19
CA HIS A 20 15.12 45.77 36.75
C HIS A 20 14.97 45.88 35.24
N ILE A 21 14.03 46.70 34.79
CA ILE A 21 13.90 47.16 33.41
C ILE A 21 15.07 48.08 33.06
N ASP A 22 15.81 47.73 32.02
CA ASP A 22 16.92 48.53 31.50
C ASP A 22 16.50 49.50 30.38
N ALA A 23 17.47 50.26 29.86
CA ALA A 23 17.26 51.26 28.82
C ALA A 23 16.75 50.70 27.46
N SER A 24 16.70 49.38 27.27
CA SER A 24 16.06 48.73 26.11
C SER A 24 14.57 48.43 26.33
N GLY A 25 14.04 48.67 27.53
CA GLY A 25 12.65 48.39 27.89
C GLY A 25 12.38 46.93 28.31
N TYR A 26 13.42 46.14 28.57
CA TYR A 26 13.35 44.75 29.02
C TYR A 26 14.12 44.55 30.33
N CYS A 27 13.79 43.52 31.09
CA CYS A 27 14.48 43.25 32.34
C CYS A 27 15.84 42.54 32.18
N ASP A 28 16.84 43.02 32.94
CA ASP A 28 18.16 42.43 33.12
C ASP A 28 18.17 40.99 33.68
N GLU A 29 17.18 40.61 34.50
CA GLU A 29 16.97 39.28 35.07
C GLU A 29 15.82 38.50 34.38
N CYS A 30 14.55 38.91 34.53
CA CYS A 30 13.40 38.17 33.98
C CYS A 30 13.27 38.23 32.45
N GLY A 31 13.86 39.24 31.78
CA GLY A 31 13.84 39.39 30.32
C GLY A 31 12.51 39.86 29.71
N MET A 32 11.46 39.98 30.51
CA MET A 32 10.16 40.49 30.09
C MET A 32 10.21 41.99 29.78
N ALA A 33 9.36 42.43 28.84
CA ALA A 33 9.18 43.84 28.51
C ALA A 33 8.50 44.61 29.65
N ALA A 34 8.78 45.91 29.74
CA ALA A 34 8.08 46.83 30.62
C ALA A 34 6.57 46.81 30.35
N LYS A 35 5.78 46.50 31.37
CA LYS A 35 4.31 46.48 31.27
C LYS A 35 3.80 47.93 31.15
N PRO A 36 3.06 48.30 30.09
CA PRO A 36 2.58 49.67 29.95
C PRO A 36 1.65 50.03 31.11
N ALA A 37 1.84 51.22 31.68
CA ALA A 37 1.01 51.71 32.77
C ALA A 37 -0.44 51.90 32.30
N ALA A 38 -1.40 51.39 33.06
CA ALA A 38 -2.81 51.64 32.81
C ALA A 38 -3.13 53.15 32.98
N PRO A 39 -3.98 53.75 32.13
CA PRO A 39 -4.37 55.14 32.28
C PRO A 39 -5.12 55.36 33.62
N PRO A 40 -4.93 56.51 34.30
CA PRO A 40 -5.55 56.76 35.60
C PRO A 40 -7.06 56.85 35.49
N ALA A 41 -7.77 56.26 36.47
CA ALA A 41 -9.22 56.30 36.54
C ALA A 41 -9.74 57.73 36.77
N SER A 42 -10.69 58.17 35.96
CA SER A 42 -11.35 59.47 36.10
C SER A 42 -12.30 59.47 37.31
N ALA A 43 -12.20 60.53 38.13
CA ALA A 43 -12.95 60.64 39.38
C ALA A 43 -14.45 60.92 39.16
N ALA A 44 -15.30 60.36 40.02
CA ALA A 44 -16.73 60.62 40.03
C ALA A 44 -17.08 61.90 40.82
N PRO A 45 -17.99 62.76 40.33
CA PRO A 45 -18.54 63.89 41.09
C PRO A 45 -19.62 63.42 42.11
N PRO A 46 -19.90 64.22 43.16
CA PRO A 46 -20.58 63.73 44.36
C PRO A 46 -22.13 63.78 44.32
N SER A 47 -22.73 63.03 45.24
CA SER A 47 -24.18 62.95 45.47
C SER A 47 -24.75 64.11 46.28
N SER A 48 -25.93 64.61 45.89
CA SER A 48 -26.87 65.34 46.75
C SER A 48 -28.27 64.73 46.60
N GLY A 49 -28.97 64.47 47.71
CA GLY A 49 -30.22 63.69 47.72
C GLY A 49 -31.38 64.38 48.47
N ARG A 50 -32.42 63.57 48.78
CA ARG A 50 -33.78 63.92 49.27
C ARG A 50 -34.79 64.30 48.16
N ALA A 51 -36.07 63.90 48.23
CA ALA A 51 -36.72 62.91 49.11
C ALA A 51 -38.13 62.50 48.61
N SER A 52 -38.65 61.40 49.21
CA SER A 52 -40.07 61.10 49.46
C SER A 52 -41.03 60.73 48.31
N GLY A 53 -41.68 59.57 48.47
CA GLY A 53 -42.96 59.21 47.85
C GLY A 53 -42.89 58.50 46.49
N GLY A 54 -43.88 57.67 46.09
CA GLY A 54 -45.04 57.28 46.90
C GLY A 54 -46.27 56.71 46.16
N GLY A 55 -46.12 55.69 45.30
CA GLY A 55 -47.21 54.77 44.94
C GLY A 55 -47.97 54.95 43.61
N LEU A 56 -48.63 53.85 43.23
CA LEU A 56 -49.77 53.68 42.30
C LEU A 56 -49.57 53.77 40.76
N ASN A 57 -49.91 52.64 40.11
CA ASN A 57 -50.70 52.44 38.87
C ASN A 57 -50.64 53.47 37.71
N GLY A 58 -50.29 53.03 36.49
CA GLY A 58 -50.50 53.86 35.27
C GLY A 58 -50.00 53.32 33.92
N THR A 59 -50.73 52.39 33.31
CA THR A 59 -50.78 52.08 31.84
C THR A 59 -51.31 53.26 30.99
N PRO A 60 -51.31 53.25 29.62
CA PRO A 60 -50.55 52.44 28.61
C PRO A 60 -50.10 53.22 27.32
N SER A 61 -49.61 52.49 26.30
CA SER A 61 -49.70 52.77 24.83
C SER A 61 -48.85 53.88 24.18
N GLY A 62 -48.42 53.78 22.89
CA GLY A 62 -48.45 52.65 21.94
C GLY A 62 -48.48 53.06 20.44
N ARG A 63 -48.40 52.05 19.53
CA ARG A 63 -48.54 52.11 18.04
C ARG A 63 -47.33 52.72 17.27
N THR A 64 -46.95 52.39 16.01
CA THR A 64 -47.40 51.47 14.91
C THR A 64 -46.16 50.95 14.14
N GLY A 65 -46.14 49.84 13.37
CA GLY A 65 -47.11 48.74 13.23
C GLY A 65 -47.11 47.95 11.89
N ALA A 66 -46.73 46.66 11.93
CA ALA A 66 -47.20 45.54 11.06
C ALA A 66 -46.89 45.59 9.52
N PRO A 67 -47.30 44.60 8.68
CA PRO A 67 -47.90 43.27 8.96
C PRO A 67 -47.34 42.06 8.15
N SER A 68 -47.60 40.83 8.61
CA SER A 68 -48.24 39.73 7.83
C SER A 68 -48.31 38.41 8.62
N GLY A 69 -49.48 37.74 8.67
CA GLY A 69 -49.60 36.38 9.22
C GLY A 69 -51.00 35.94 9.69
N ARG A 70 -51.35 34.69 9.37
CA ARG A 70 -52.48 33.84 9.83
C ARG A 70 -52.10 32.37 9.50
N THR A 71 -52.50 31.28 10.16
CA THR A 71 -53.21 30.94 11.42
C THR A 71 -52.95 29.44 11.68
N GLY A 72 -52.99 28.86 12.89
CA GLY A 72 -53.18 29.42 14.23
C GLY A 72 -53.48 28.33 15.29
N THR A 73 -53.59 28.75 16.57
CA THR A 73 -54.14 28.04 17.77
C THR A 73 -53.38 26.84 18.40
N PRO A 74 -53.48 26.61 19.74
CA PRO A 74 -52.34 26.08 20.53
C PRO A 74 -52.63 25.10 21.71
N ARG A 75 -51.57 24.75 22.46
CA ARG A 75 -51.37 24.61 23.94
C ARG A 75 -52.60 24.58 24.90
N ALA A 76 -52.57 24.01 26.11
CA ALA A 76 -51.67 23.09 26.87
C ALA A 76 -52.35 22.79 28.25
N SER A 77 -51.91 21.82 29.06
CA SER A 77 -51.14 21.99 30.33
C SER A 77 -51.33 20.68 31.16
N ALA A 78 -50.39 20.10 31.93
CA ALA A 78 -49.69 20.60 33.13
C ALA A 78 -50.67 21.06 34.25
N SER A 79 -50.69 20.53 35.50
CA SER A 79 -49.88 19.49 36.17
C SER A 79 -50.56 18.97 37.45
N GLY A 80 -50.17 17.78 37.96
CA GLY A 80 -49.89 17.62 39.40
C GLY A 80 -50.76 16.72 40.32
N ARG A 81 -50.12 15.64 40.81
CA ARG A 81 -50.13 15.09 42.19
C ARG A 81 -51.31 14.25 42.76
N LEU A 82 -50.90 13.28 43.59
CA LEU A 82 -51.57 12.64 44.76
C LEU A 82 -52.65 11.55 44.60
N SER A 83 -52.17 10.29 44.59
CA SER A 83 -52.43 9.24 45.61
C SER A 83 -53.81 8.58 45.84
N SER A 84 -53.72 7.33 46.36
CA SER A 84 -54.80 6.44 46.88
C SER A 84 -55.59 5.67 45.78
N ARG A 85 -55.64 4.32 45.79
CA ARG A 85 -56.53 3.37 46.53
C ARG A 85 -58.02 3.51 46.13
N THR A 86 -58.78 2.47 45.75
CA THR A 86 -58.59 0.99 45.67
C THR A 86 -59.11 0.48 44.30
N SER A 87 -59.35 -0.79 43.91
CA SER A 87 -59.36 -2.15 44.51
C SER A 87 -59.25 -3.19 43.37
N GLY A 88 -59.18 -4.52 43.56
CA GLY A 88 -59.03 -5.33 44.77
C GLY A 88 -59.59 -6.76 44.66
N ARG A 89 -58.73 -7.78 44.90
CA ARG A 89 -59.05 -9.19 45.26
C ARG A 89 -59.72 -10.07 44.17
N SER A 90 -59.63 -11.41 44.20
CA SER A 90 -59.23 -12.34 45.29
C SER A 90 -58.20 -13.39 44.88
N SER A 91 -57.57 -14.01 45.88
CA SER A 91 -56.54 -15.06 45.75
C SER A 91 -56.97 -16.39 46.37
N THR A 92 -56.29 -17.47 46.00
CA THR A 92 -55.99 -18.63 46.86
C THR A 92 -54.59 -19.16 46.55
N SER A 93 -54.02 -20.00 47.42
CA SER A 93 -52.57 -20.19 47.54
C SER A 93 -52.15 -21.64 47.75
N ARG A 94 -50.87 -21.97 47.48
CA ARG A 94 -50.06 -22.85 48.36
C ARG A 94 -48.53 -22.87 48.09
N SER A 95 -47.79 -22.29 49.04
CA SER A 95 -46.61 -22.83 49.75
C SER A 95 -45.40 -23.49 49.02
N GLY A 96 -44.21 -22.90 49.27
CA GLY A 96 -42.96 -23.62 49.55
C GLY A 96 -41.94 -23.71 48.41
N ARG A 97 -40.63 -23.69 48.65
CA ARG A 97 -39.84 -23.47 49.89
C ARG A 97 -38.43 -22.95 49.51
N SER A 98 -37.76 -22.24 50.42
CA SER A 98 -36.40 -21.71 50.23
C SER A 98 -35.32 -22.55 50.95
N SER A 99 -34.09 -22.50 50.44
CA SER A 99 -32.84 -22.75 51.19
C SER A 99 -31.65 -22.14 50.42
N SER A 100 -30.46 -22.07 51.02
CA SER A 100 -29.37 -21.17 50.57
C SER A 100 -27.96 -21.64 50.98
N SER A 101 -26.96 -20.91 50.45
CA SER A 101 -25.58 -20.74 50.95
C SER A 101 -24.47 -21.72 50.53
N THR A 102 -23.23 -21.21 50.66
CA THR A 102 -21.91 -21.80 50.33
C THR A 102 -21.58 -21.94 48.82
N GLY A 103 -20.36 -21.64 48.35
CA GLY A 103 -19.27 -20.87 48.99
C GLY A 103 -17.90 -20.92 48.28
N ARG A 104 -17.11 -19.85 48.42
CA ARG A 104 -15.63 -19.76 48.30
C ARG A 104 -14.91 -20.11 46.96
N THR A 105 -14.53 -19.04 46.24
CA THR A 105 -13.15 -18.62 45.90
C THR A 105 -12.03 -19.59 45.45
N SER A 106 -11.28 -19.11 44.44
CA SER A 106 -9.80 -19.15 44.24
C SER A 106 -9.07 -20.37 43.61
N ALA A 107 -8.70 -20.18 42.33
CA ALA A 107 -7.32 -20.13 41.78
C ALA A 107 -6.60 -21.37 41.17
N ALA A 108 -5.79 -21.03 40.14
CA ALA A 108 -4.54 -21.64 39.63
C ALA A 108 -4.53 -22.74 38.52
N SER A 109 -3.80 -22.40 37.43
CA SER A 109 -2.88 -23.22 36.61
C SER A 109 -3.34 -24.44 35.79
N GLY A 110 -2.82 -24.59 34.55
CA GLY A 110 -2.60 -25.95 33.98
C GLY A 110 -2.69 -26.23 32.45
N SER A 111 -1.79 -25.65 31.65
CA SER A 111 -1.15 -26.22 30.41
C SER A 111 -1.71 -27.51 29.72
N ARG A 112 -1.98 -27.40 28.40
CA ARG A 112 -1.78 -28.38 27.28
C ARG A 112 -2.35 -29.82 27.36
N VAL A 113 -3.00 -30.26 26.26
CA VAL A 113 -2.49 -31.30 25.29
C VAL A 113 -3.47 -31.49 24.13
N SER A 114 -2.96 -31.94 22.96
CA SER A 114 -3.65 -31.93 21.66
C SER A 114 -4.51 -33.15 21.33
N GLY A 115 -5.60 -32.92 20.57
CA GLY A 115 -5.89 -33.60 19.30
C GLY A 115 -6.56 -34.99 19.29
N ARG A 116 -7.60 -35.14 18.44
CA ARG A 116 -7.99 -36.34 17.64
C ARG A 116 -9.38 -36.19 17.00
N LEU A 117 -9.49 -35.67 15.77
CA LEU A 117 -10.58 -36.02 14.84
C LEU A 117 -10.33 -35.64 13.36
N ALA A 118 -9.21 -36.09 12.78
CA ALA A 118 -8.89 -35.84 11.36
C ALA A 118 -8.25 -37.06 10.67
N GLU A 119 -8.77 -38.26 10.94
CA GLU A 119 -8.25 -39.51 10.35
C GLU A 119 -9.39 -40.43 9.88
N ARG A 120 -9.82 -40.25 8.63
CA ARG A 120 -10.45 -41.24 7.73
C ARG A 120 -10.91 -40.57 6.42
N LEU A 121 -10.04 -40.56 5.40
CA LEU A 121 -10.37 -40.74 3.96
C LEU A 121 -9.13 -40.48 3.07
N SER A 122 -8.12 -41.35 3.17
CA SER A 122 -7.17 -41.54 2.06
C SER A 122 -6.64 -42.96 2.07
N LYS A 123 -6.87 -43.72 0.99
CA LYS A 123 -6.34 -45.09 0.83
C LYS A 123 -6.37 -45.57 -0.62
N ARG A 124 -5.47 -45.03 -1.47
CA ARG A 124 -4.63 -45.80 -2.43
C ARG A 124 -3.77 -44.87 -3.31
N SER A 125 -2.60 -45.40 -3.71
CA SER A 125 -1.70 -44.88 -4.76
C SER A 125 -1.08 -43.49 -4.50
N GLY A 126 0.22 -43.31 -4.25
CA GLY A 126 1.31 -44.28 -4.05
C GLY A 126 2.44 -44.17 -5.08
N ALA A 127 3.35 -43.22 -4.90
CA ALA A 127 4.64 -43.12 -5.60
C ALA A 127 5.66 -42.28 -4.82
N LEU A 128 6.92 -42.75 -4.79
CA LEU A 128 8.18 -41.99 -4.62
C LEU A 128 8.30 -41.02 -3.42
N GLU A 129 8.92 -41.48 -2.33
CA GLU A 129 9.50 -40.60 -1.32
C GLU A 129 10.86 -40.02 -1.78
N VAL A 130 11.08 -38.72 -1.59
CA VAL A 130 12.40 -38.09 -1.64
C VAL A 130 12.75 -37.61 -0.23
N GLN A 131 13.86 -38.10 0.34
CA GLN A 131 14.26 -37.78 1.70
C GLN A 131 14.92 -36.38 1.78
N SER A 132 14.17 -35.39 2.25
CA SER A 132 14.70 -34.07 2.60
C SER A 132 15.30 -34.06 4.01
N SER A 133 16.53 -34.56 4.14
CA SER A 133 17.26 -34.58 5.41
C SER A 133 17.74 -33.18 5.84
N VAL A 134 16.88 -32.43 6.54
CA VAL A 134 17.27 -31.20 7.25
C VAL A 134 17.19 -31.46 8.77
N SER A 135 18.33 -31.75 9.38
CA SER A 135 18.42 -31.95 10.83
C SER A 135 18.16 -30.63 11.57
N ALA A 136 17.05 -30.55 12.30
CA ALA A 136 16.67 -29.38 13.07
C ALA A 136 17.57 -29.16 14.31
N ALA A 137 18.72 -28.52 14.10
CA ALA A 137 19.50 -27.93 15.18
C ALA A 137 18.81 -26.63 15.64
N SER A 138 18.38 -26.56 16.90
CA SER A 138 17.63 -25.43 17.45
C SER A 138 18.52 -24.21 17.71
N SER A 139 18.88 -23.49 16.64
CA SER A 139 19.37 -22.11 16.74
C SER A 139 18.17 -21.18 16.91
N SER A 140 18.22 -20.28 17.90
CA SER A 140 17.20 -19.24 18.07
C SER A 140 17.19 -18.31 16.86
N THR A 141 16.09 -18.29 16.11
CA THR A 141 15.87 -17.32 15.03
C THR A 141 15.77 -15.91 15.61
N ARG A 142 16.89 -15.18 15.59
CA ARG A 142 16.89 -13.73 15.81
C ARG A 142 16.04 -13.06 14.73
N THR A 143 15.14 -12.18 15.15
CA THR A 143 14.26 -11.39 14.29
C THR A 143 15.09 -10.36 13.54
N ARG A 144 15.51 -10.67 12.32
CA ARG A 144 16.20 -9.70 11.46
C ARG A 144 15.22 -8.66 10.94
N LEU A 145 15.60 -7.38 11.05
CA LEU A 145 14.95 -6.24 10.41
C LEU A 145 14.45 -6.54 8.98
N GLY A 146 13.30 -6.00 8.62
CA GLY A 146 12.72 -6.16 7.27
C GLY A 146 12.28 -7.59 6.91
N ALA A 147 11.69 -8.30 7.88
CA ALA A 147 11.12 -9.65 7.70
C ALA A 147 12.10 -10.69 7.11
N GLY A 148 13.42 -10.49 7.27
CA GLY A 148 14.45 -11.32 6.65
C GLY A 148 14.65 -11.12 5.14
N LEU A 149 13.90 -10.21 4.49
CA LEU A 149 14.05 -9.84 3.09
C LEU A 149 15.16 -8.79 2.86
N VAL A 150 15.44 -7.97 3.88
CA VAL A 150 16.46 -6.92 3.89
C VAL A 150 17.56 -7.30 4.88
N THR A 151 18.80 -6.90 4.61
CA THR A 151 19.89 -6.95 5.59
C THR A 151 20.31 -5.53 5.89
N ILE A 152 20.00 -5.05 7.10
CA ILE A 152 20.43 -3.74 7.60
C ILE A 152 21.76 -3.91 8.33
N GLU A 153 22.67 -2.95 8.18
CA GLU A 153 23.94 -2.92 8.89
C GLU A 153 23.70 -2.74 10.40
N PRO A 154 24.25 -3.61 11.27
CA PRO A 154 23.98 -3.56 12.70
C PRO A 154 24.72 -2.39 13.35
N ILE A 155 24.00 -1.53 14.07
CA ILE A 155 24.60 -0.40 14.79
C ILE A 155 25.03 -0.89 16.18
N PRO A 156 26.34 -1.06 16.46
CA PRO A 156 26.79 -1.64 17.72
C PRO A 156 26.36 -0.75 18.89
N ARG A 157 25.83 -1.37 19.95
CA ARG A 157 25.48 -0.65 21.18
C ARG A 157 26.74 0.03 21.77
N PRO A 158 26.77 1.36 21.90
CA PRO A 158 27.91 2.06 22.51
C PRO A 158 28.01 1.76 24.00
N ASP A 159 29.19 1.99 24.58
CA ASP A 159 29.34 2.10 26.04
C ASP A 159 28.47 3.28 26.53
N PRO A 160 27.51 3.09 27.45
CA PRO A 160 26.66 4.15 27.95
C PRO A 160 27.43 5.38 28.45
N LEU A 161 28.62 5.19 29.04
CA LEU A 161 29.48 6.28 29.51
C LEU A 161 29.90 7.22 28.38
N THR A 162 30.11 6.69 27.17
CA THR A 162 30.49 7.48 25.98
C THR A 162 29.34 8.30 25.40
N THR A 163 28.11 8.12 25.89
CA THR A 163 26.95 8.93 25.49
C THR A 163 26.66 10.10 26.43
N VAL A 164 27.41 10.24 27.53
CA VAL A 164 27.29 11.36 28.46
C VAL A 164 28.03 12.59 27.92
N LEU A 165 27.38 13.75 27.97
CA LEU A 165 27.93 15.01 27.49
C LEU A 165 28.92 15.62 28.48
N ASP A 166 30.12 15.99 28.01
CA ASP A 166 31.15 16.66 28.82
C ASP A 166 30.73 18.07 29.29
N ASP A 167 30.04 18.82 28.42
CA ASP A 167 29.50 20.16 28.70
C ASP A 167 28.01 20.20 28.28
N PRO A 168 27.07 19.90 29.20
CA PRO A 168 25.65 19.77 28.88
C PRO A 168 24.96 21.14 28.72
N GLN A 169 25.14 21.74 27.55
CA GLN A 169 24.49 23.01 27.17
C GLN A 169 23.60 22.86 25.93
N VAL A 170 22.42 23.49 25.95
CA VAL A 170 21.57 23.62 24.76
C VAL A 170 22.10 24.76 23.88
N PRO A 171 22.54 24.51 22.63
CA PRO A 171 23.01 25.56 21.73
C PRO A 171 21.90 26.57 21.43
N GLU A 172 22.20 27.88 21.35
CA GLU A 172 21.19 28.94 21.17
C GLU A 172 20.20 28.64 20.04
N HIS A 173 20.67 28.14 18.90
CA HIS A 173 19.80 27.85 17.76
C HIS A 173 18.72 26.78 18.05
N LYS A 174 18.96 25.86 19.01
CA LYS A 174 18.02 24.80 19.43
C LYS A 174 17.07 25.21 20.58
N ARG A 175 17.20 26.41 21.15
CA ARG A 175 16.36 26.87 22.26
C ARG A 175 14.99 27.30 21.74
N TYR A 176 13.90 26.70 22.21
CA TYR A 176 12.54 27.06 21.79
C TYR A 176 11.57 26.98 22.97
N CYS A 177 10.51 27.79 22.95
CA CYS A 177 9.50 27.77 23.99
C CYS A 177 8.64 26.51 23.87
N SER A 178 8.63 25.67 24.91
CA SER A 178 7.86 24.42 24.96
C SER A 178 6.37 24.61 24.66
N LYS A 179 5.78 25.75 25.06
CA LYS A 179 4.34 26.04 24.86
C LYS A 179 3.94 26.62 23.49
N CYS A 180 4.78 27.45 22.86
CA CYS A 180 4.39 28.19 21.64
C CYS A 180 5.40 28.11 20.48
N GLY A 181 6.48 27.33 20.62
CA GLY A 181 7.48 27.14 19.56
C GLY A 181 8.39 28.36 19.28
N ASP A 182 8.22 29.49 19.98
CA ASP A 182 9.01 30.69 19.72
C ASP A 182 10.50 30.58 20.10
N LYS A 183 11.32 31.38 19.42
CA LYS A 183 12.77 31.50 19.67
C LYS A 183 13.04 32.22 20.99
N VAL A 184 13.36 31.47 22.04
CA VAL A 184 13.72 32.00 23.38
C VAL A 184 15.21 31.85 23.68
N GLY A 185 15.76 32.59 24.65
CA GLY A 185 17.17 32.45 25.05
C GLY A 185 18.19 32.68 23.93
N ARG A 186 17.88 33.57 22.96
CA ARG A 186 18.82 34.05 21.92
C ARG A 186 19.59 35.27 22.40
N SER A 187 20.80 35.40 21.91
CA SER A 187 21.64 36.59 21.99
C SER A 187 20.97 37.84 21.41
N ARG A 188 21.31 39.02 21.96
CA ARG A 188 20.81 40.34 21.54
C ARG A 188 21.93 41.38 21.68
N GLY A 189 22.49 41.82 20.55
CA GLY A 189 23.71 42.65 20.56
C GLY A 189 24.85 41.89 21.25
N ASP A 190 25.59 42.58 22.11
CA ASP A 190 26.73 42.01 22.85
C ASP A 190 26.32 41.08 24.02
N ARG A 191 25.01 40.89 24.27
CA ARG A 191 24.52 39.98 25.31
C ARG A 191 24.29 38.58 24.74
N SER A 192 24.92 37.58 25.35
CA SER A 192 24.65 36.16 25.11
C SER A 192 23.22 35.78 25.44
N GLY A 193 22.70 34.75 24.77
CA GLY A 193 21.38 34.21 25.04
C GLY A 193 21.32 33.53 26.39
N ARG A 194 20.37 33.93 27.24
CA ARG A 194 20.14 33.30 28.56
C ARG A 194 19.72 31.83 28.39
N THR A 195 20.21 30.98 29.29
CA THR A 195 19.74 29.59 29.44
C THR A 195 18.37 29.52 30.13
N GLU A 196 17.98 30.54 30.87
CA GLU A 196 16.73 30.57 31.64
C GLU A 196 16.00 31.91 31.51
N GLY A 197 14.70 31.91 31.78
CA GLY A 197 13.86 33.11 31.82
C GLY A 197 12.42 32.83 31.41
N PHE A 198 11.75 33.85 30.86
CA PHE A 198 10.35 33.74 30.40
C PHE A 198 10.24 34.03 28.90
N CYS A 199 9.38 33.28 28.20
CA CYS A 199 9.10 33.50 26.79
C CYS A 199 8.42 34.86 26.59
N THR A 200 9.02 35.73 25.78
CA THR A 200 8.52 37.10 25.56
C THR A 200 7.17 37.16 24.84
N SER A 201 6.74 36.08 24.17
CA SER A 201 5.46 36.01 23.45
C SER A 201 4.30 35.52 24.33
N CYS A 202 4.54 34.49 25.15
CA CYS A 202 3.48 33.77 25.88
C CYS A 202 3.67 33.72 27.41
N GLY A 203 4.74 34.31 27.95
CA GLY A 203 5.03 34.35 29.38
C GLY A 203 5.44 33.01 30.01
N THR A 204 5.53 31.92 29.24
CA THR A 204 5.91 30.59 29.78
C THR A 204 7.39 30.58 30.19
N GLN A 205 7.69 30.10 31.40
CA GLN A 205 9.05 29.96 31.89
C GLN A 205 9.81 28.88 31.10
N TYR A 206 11.09 29.11 30.83
CA TYR A 206 12.02 28.13 30.27
C TYR A 206 13.28 28.04 31.13
N SER A 207 13.82 26.83 31.23
CA SER A 207 15.21 26.58 31.60
C SER A 207 15.79 25.57 30.62
N PHE A 208 17.05 25.81 30.23
CA PHE A 208 17.88 24.91 29.44
C PHE A 208 19.06 24.36 30.25
N SER A 209 19.05 24.56 31.58
CA SER A 209 20.05 24.05 32.52
C SER A 209 19.71 22.62 32.96
N PRO A 210 20.69 21.74 33.22
CA PRO A 210 20.45 20.47 33.91
C PRO A 210 19.81 20.70 35.29
N LYS A 211 18.79 19.90 35.63
CA LYS A 211 18.21 19.84 36.99
C LYS A 211 18.91 18.80 37.87
N LEU A 212 19.38 17.71 37.26
CA LEU A 212 20.13 16.63 37.92
C LEU A 212 21.61 16.67 37.51
N HIS A 213 22.48 16.36 38.45
CA HIS A 213 23.94 16.44 38.33
C HIS A 213 24.58 15.07 38.59
N ARG A 214 25.86 14.91 38.23
CA ARG A 214 26.58 13.65 38.46
C ARG A 214 26.71 13.39 39.97
N GLY A 215 26.28 12.22 40.41
CA GLY A 215 26.27 11.78 41.80
C GLY A 215 24.94 12.02 42.54
N ASP A 216 23.94 12.66 41.91
CA ASP A 216 22.61 12.79 42.50
C ASP A 216 21.91 11.41 42.56
N ILE A 217 21.40 11.03 43.74
CA ILE A 217 20.69 9.75 43.93
C ILE A 217 19.18 9.98 43.89
N VAL A 218 18.58 9.78 42.72
CA VAL A 218 17.15 9.94 42.49
C VAL A 218 16.37 8.75 43.07
N GLY A 219 15.24 9.03 43.75
CA GLY A 219 14.40 8.02 44.38
C GLY A 219 15.09 7.15 45.45
N GLY A 220 16.29 7.52 45.91
CA GLY A 220 17.12 6.66 46.77
C GLY A 220 17.55 5.34 46.09
N GLN A 221 17.62 5.31 44.76
CA GLN A 221 17.89 4.11 43.96
C GLN A 221 18.82 4.35 42.75
N TYR A 222 18.70 5.49 42.09
CA TYR A 222 19.32 5.73 40.78
C TYR A 222 20.42 6.79 40.90
N GLU A 223 21.70 6.41 40.79
CA GLU A 223 22.82 7.36 40.75
C GLU A 223 22.95 7.97 39.34
N VAL A 224 22.78 9.29 39.24
CA VAL A 224 22.89 10.02 37.97
C VAL A 224 24.35 10.15 37.55
N VAL A 225 24.66 9.76 36.31
CA VAL A 225 26.01 9.85 35.72
C VAL A 225 26.14 11.09 34.82
N GLY A 226 25.04 11.62 34.28
CA GLY A 226 25.00 12.91 33.59
C GLY A 226 23.99 12.96 32.45
N CYS A 227 23.92 14.10 31.77
CA CYS A 227 23.04 14.31 30.63
C CYS A 227 23.53 13.56 29.38
N ILE A 228 22.61 12.95 28.63
CA ILE A 228 22.89 12.32 27.32
C ILE A 228 22.22 13.06 26.15
N ALA A 229 21.09 13.73 26.39
CA ALA A 229 20.36 14.47 25.36
C ALA A 229 19.46 15.55 25.98
N HIS A 230 18.98 16.49 25.15
CA HIS A 230 17.95 17.47 25.52
C HIS A 230 16.80 17.41 24.50
N GLY A 231 15.57 17.19 24.97
CA GLY A 231 14.35 17.08 24.17
C GLY A 231 13.31 18.16 24.50
N GLY A 232 12.08 17.98 24.00
CA GLY A 232 10.98 18.93 24.23
C GLY A 232 10.52 19.03 25.70
N LEU A 233 10.77 18.00 26.51
CA LEU A 233 10.47 17.96 27.95
C LEU A 233 11.70 18.25 28.83
N GLY A 234 12.76 18.84 28.24
CA GLY A 234 14.02 19.15 28.94
C GLY A 234 15.10 18.09 28.78
N TRP A 235 16.02 18.05 29.74
CA TRP A 235 17.17 17.13 29.76
C TRP A 235 16.79 15.67 30.01
N ILE A 236 17.58 14.78 29.39
CA ILE A 236 17.52 13.33 29.51
C ILE A 236 18.85 12.87 30.11
N TYR A 237 18.79 12.08 31.17
CA TYR A 237 19.96 11.71 31.99
C TYR A 237 20.20 10.20 31.97
N LEU A 238 21.47 9.80 31.96
CA LEU A 238 21.90 8.43 32.23
C LEU A 238 22.08 8.23 33.74
N ALA A 239 21.61 7.10 34.26
CA ALA A 239 21.82 6.69 35.65
C ALA A 239 22.07 5.18 35.79
N VAL A 240 22.54 4.78 36.98
CA VAL A 240 22.77 3.38 37.38
C VAL A 240 21.71 2.97 38.41
N ASP A 241 21.01 1.86 38.16
CA ASP A 241 20.11 1.21 39.12
C ASP A 241 20.85 0.15 39.94
N HIS A 242 21.37 0.55 41.11
CA HIS A 242 22.10 -0.34 42.02
C HIS A 242 21.25 -1.48 42.58
N ARG A 243 19.92 -1.37 42.58
CA ARG A 243 19.04 -2.45 43.07
C ARG A 243 18.84 -3.56 42.04
N VAL A 244 19.29 -3.35 40.79
CA VAL A 244 19.13 -4.30 39.67
C VAL A 244 20.48 -4.59 39.01
N ASN A 245 21.51 -4.87 39.82
CA ASN A 245 22.87 -5.22 39.38
C ASN A 245 23.50 -4.14 38.49
N ASP A 246 23.59 -2.92 39.04
CA ASP A 246 24.21 -1.73 38.42
C ASP A 246 23.77 -1.50 36.96
N LYS A 247 22.46 -1.65 36.74
CA LYS A 247 21.86 -1.62 35.41
C LYS A 247 21.69 -0.18 34.92
N TRP A 248 22.12 0.07 33.69
CA TRP A 248 21.92 1.35 32.99
C TRP A 248 20.44 1.65 32.73
N VAL A 249 20.01 2.82 33.19
CA VAL A 249 18.65 3.36 33.01
C VAL A 249 18.70 4.82 32.54
N VAL A 250 17.59 5.28 31.98
CA VAL A 250 17.41 6.68 31.56
C VAL A 250 16.36 7.35 32.42
N LEU A 251 16.64 8.56 32.88
CA LEU A 251 15.68 9.44 33.57
C LEU A 251 15.25 10.57 32.64
N LYS A 252 13.95 10.85 32.61
CA LYS A 252 13.34 11.94 31.83
C LYS A 252 12.30 12.66 32.68
N GLY A 253 12.37 13.98 32.74
CA GLY A 253 11.43 14.80 33.52
C GLY A 253 9.99 14.69 33.01
N LEU A 254 9.04 14.64 33.94
CA LEU A 254 7.64 14.98 33.70
C LEU A 254 7.50 16.52 33.66
N LEU A 255 6.50 17.03 32.94
CA LEU A 255 6.32 18.47 32.77
C LEU A 255 6.03 19.18 34.10
N ASN A 256 6.60 20.38 34.24
CA ASN A 256 6.52 21.28 35.41
C ASN A 256 5.10 21.38 36.00
N THR A 257 4.81 20.51 36.96
CA THR A 257 3.60 20.50 37.78
C THR A 257 4.00 21.05 39.14
N GLY A 258 3.97 22.38 39.27
CA GLY A 258 4.36 23.11 40.49
C GLY A 258 3.40 22.93 41.69
N ASP A 259 2.61 21.86 41.67
CA ASP A 259 1.66 21.44 42.68
C ASP A 259 1.77 19.90 42.79
N GLU A 260 2.08 19.42 44.00
CA GLU A 260 2.26 18.01 44.35
C GLU A 260 1.03 17.16 43.99
N THR A 261 -0.18 17.74 44.03
CA THR A 261 -1.42 17.06 43.64
C THR A 261 -1.52 16.86 42.13
N ALA A 262 -1.03 17.83 41.33
CA ALA A 262 -1.00 17.74 39.88
C ALA A 262 0.09 16.77 39.41
N LEU A 263 1.24 16.74 40.09
CA LEU A 263 2.28 15.74 39.83
C LEU A 263 1.76 14.32 40.13
N GLN A 264 1.14 14.12 41.30
CA GLN A 264 0.60 12.82 41.67
C GLN A 264 -0.51 12.37 40.70
N ALA A 265 -1.33 13.30 40.19
CA ALA A 265 -2.31 13.02 39.14
C ALA A 265 -1.66 12.58 37.82
N ALA A 266 -0.65 13.30 37.33
CA ALA A 266 0.09 12.95 36.10
C ALA A 266 0.82 11.60 36.22
N VAL A 267 1.36 11.26 37.39
CA VAL A 267 1.93 9.94 37.68
C VAL A 267 0.84 8.86 37.70
N ASN A 268 -0.30 9.11 38.37
CA ASN A 268 -1.43 8.17 38.41
C ASN A 268 -1.97 7.87 37.01
N GLU A 269 -2.14 8.90 36.17
CA GLU A 269 -2.60 8.79 34.78
C GLU A 269 -1.62 7.96 33.94
N ARG A 270 -0.31 8.12 34.13
CA ARG A 270 0.73 7.47 33.31
C ARG A 270 1.15 6.08 33.78
N ARG A 271 0.63 5.58 34.92
CA ARG A 271 1.00 4.26 35.48
C ARG A 271 0.78 3.08 34.51
N PHE A 272 -0.22 3.13 33.63
CA PHE A 272 -0.47 2.05 32.66
C PHE A 272 0.71 1.82 31.71
N LEU A 273 1.57 2.82 31.50
CA LEU A 273 2.78 2.69 30.67
C LEU A 273 3.84 1.76 31.29
N ALA A 274 3.75 1.43 32.58
CA ALA A 274 4.58 0.40 33.21
C ALA A 274 4.08 -1.04 32.92
N GLU A 275 2.87 -1.20 32.37
CA GLU A 275 2.31 -2.48 31.90
C GLU A 275 2.61 -2.74 30.41
N VAL A 276 3.28 -1.80 29.73
CA VAL A 276 3.74 -1.93 28.35
C VAL A 276 5.07 -2.68 28.31
N ASP A 277 5.00 -3.95 27.93
CA ASP A 277 6.14 -4.86 27.72
C ASP A 277 6.11 -5.43 26.30
N HIS A 278 6.96 -4.90 25.43
CA HIS A 278 7.10 -5.29 24.01
C HIS A 278 8.55 -5.09 23.55
N PRO A 279 9.18 -6.03 22.81
CA PRO A 279 10.62 -5.99 22.49
C PRO A 279 11.07 -4.72 21.74
N ASN A 280 10.18 -4.12 20.95
CA ASN A 280 10.43 -2.91 20.14
C ASN A 280 9.91 -1.62 20.80
N ILE A 281 9.50 -1.65 22.07
CA ILE A 281 9.13 -0.45 22.86
C ILE A 281 10.10 -0.34 24.05
N VAL A 282 10.50 0.89 24.42
CA VAL A 282 11.24 1.11 25.66
C VAL A 282 10.34 0.81 26.86
N ARG A 283 10.75 -0.13 27.70
CA ARG A 283 10.04 -0.45 28.93
C ARG A 283 10.26 0.64 29.98
N ILE A 284 9.17 1.15 30.53
CA ILE A 284 9.20 1.99 31.74
C ILE A 284 9.44 1.08 32.94
N ILE A 285 10.41 1.45 33.76
CA ILE A 285 10.83 0.71 34.97
C ILE A 285 10.08 1.25 36.18
N ASN A 286 9.98 2.58 36.32
CA ASN A 286 9.45 3.23 37.51
C ASN A 286 9.07 4.69 37.24
N PHE A 287 8.30 5.28 38.15
CA PHE A 287 8.08 6.72 38.28
C PHE A 287 8.60 7.15 39.64
N VAL A 288 9.47 8.16 39.69
CA VAL A 288 10.13 8.61 40.92
C VAL A 288 10.17 10.13 41.00
N GLU A 289 10.38 10.65 42.20
CA GLU A 289 10.38 12.08 42.48
C GLU A 289 11.73 12.49 43.07
N HIS A 290 12.15 13.72 42.79
CA HIS A 290 13.38 14.30 43.33
C HIS A 290 13.17 15.80 43.60
N PRO A 291 13.69 16.35 44.71
CA PRO A 291 13.61 17.79 44.95
C PRO A 291 14.51 18.56 43.96
N ASP A 292 13.93 19.50 43.21
CA ASP A 292 14.71 20.50 42.47
C ASP A 292 15.26 21.52 43.48
N LEU A 293 16.58 21.57 43.60
CA LEU A 293 17.29 22.42 44.56
C LEU A 293 17.09 23.93 44.32
N THR A 294 16.68 24.31 43.10
CA THR A 294 16.50 25.69 42.64
C THR A 294 15.09 26.20 42.97
N SER A 295 14.06 25.45 42.56
CA SER A 295 12.65 25.80 42.81
C SER A 295 12.15 25.41 44.20
N ARG A 296 12.78 24.39 44.82
CA ARG A 296 12.28 23.64 45.99
C ARG A 296 10.95 22.91 45.75
N SER A 297 10.60 22.62 44.49
CA SER A 297 9.53 21.68 44.13
C SER A 297 10.02 20.23 44.20
N MET A 298 9.09 19.30 44.42
CA MET A 298 9.29 17.91 44.04
C MET A 298 9.01 17.78 42.54
N ASP A 299 10.00 17.32 41.78
CA ASP A 299 9.90 17.10 40.34
C ASP A 299 9.86 15.59 40.05
N GLY A 300 8.91 15.17 39.21
CA GLY A 300 8.78 13.77 38.81
C GLY A 300 9.62 13.39 37.59
N TYR A 301 10.11 12.16 37.59
CA TYR A 301 10.94 11.57 36.55
C TYR A 301 10.40 10.19 36.17
N ILE A 302 10.30 9.93 34.87
CA ILE A 302 10.11 8.59 34.31
C ILE A 302 11.48 7.91 34.27
N VAL A 303 11.57 6.69 34.80
CA VAL A 303 12.75 5.82 34.69
C VAL A 303 12.47 4.73 33.66
N MET A 304 13.35 4.57 32.68
CA MET A 304 13.18 3.63 31.56
C MET A 304 14.48 2.88 31.21
N ASP A 305 14.36 1.75 30.49
CA ASP A 305 15.53 0.98 30.05
C ASP A 305 16.45 1.80 29.11
N TYR A 306 17.77 1.83 29.36
CA TYR A 306 18.72 2.48 28.45
C TYR A 306 18.80 1.75 27.10
N VAL A 307 18.28 2.39 26.05
CA VAL A 307 18.47 1.99 24.66
C VAL A 307 19.69 2.74 24.11
N GLY A 308 20.73 1.99 23.74
CA GLY A 308 21.89 2.55 23.03
C GLY A 308 21.68 2.45 21.52
N GLY A 309 22.53 3.10 20.72
CA GLY A 309 22.47 3.05 19.25
C GLY A 309 22.35 4.44 18.64
N LYS A 310 21.68 4.56 17.50
CA LYS A 310 21.41 5.85 16.81
C LYS A 310 19.93 6.02 16.51
N SER A 311 19.40 7.24 16.61
CA SER A 311 18.02 7.48 16.18
C SER A 311 17.89 7.39 14.65
N LEU A 312 16.69 7.07 14.15
CA LEU A 312 16.43 7.10 12.69
C LEU A 312 16.70 8.51 12.12
N LYS A 313 16.52 9.56 12.94
CA LYS A 313 16.92 10.93 12.64
C LYS A 313 18.43 11.10 12.49
N ASP A 314 19.26 10.48 13.33
CA ASP A 314 20.71 10.58 13.22
C ASP A 314 21.20 9.83 11.98
N ILE A 315 20.69 8.61 11.75
CA ILE A 315 20.98 7.81 10.54
C ILE A 315 20.60 8.58 9.27
N ALA A 316 19.45 9.27 9.28
CA ALA A 316 18.99 10.16 8.20
C ALA A 316 19.75 11.50 8.10
N ASN A 317 20.57 11.86 9.08
CA ASN A 317 21.38 13.08 9.11
C ASN A 317 22.87 12.85 8.85
N GLU A 318 23.41 11.67 9.14
CA GLU A 318 24.76 11.27 8.77
C GLU A 318 24.87 11.00 7.26
N ARG A 319 23.79 10.55 6.61
CA ARG A 319 23.74 10.36 5.15
C ARG A 319 23.75 11.71 4.43
N ARG A 320 24.90 12.03 3.84
CA ARG A 320 25.17 13.24 3.06
C ARG A 320 25.85 12.90 1.74
N ASP A 321 25.59 13.72 0.72
CA ASP A 321 26.32 13.66 -0.56
C ASP A 321 27.62 14.49 -0.49
N GLU A 322 28.38 14.48 -1.59
CA GLU A 322 29.62 15.25 -1.75
C GLU A 322 29.43 16.78 -1.58
N GLN A 323 28.19 17.26 -1.65
CA GLN A 323 27.80 18.67 -1.50
C GLN A 323 27.24 18.97 -0.09
N GLY A 324 27.28 18.01 0.84
CA GLY A 324 26.77 18.16 2.20
C GLY A 324 25.24 18.20 2.30
N ARG A 325 24.51 17.80 1.24
CA ARG A 325 23.04 17.75 1.20
C ARG A 325 22.54 16.41 1.72
N ARG A 326 21.33 16.37 2.29
CA ARG A 326 20.73 15.13 2.80
C ARG A 326 20.50 14.12 1.68
N VAL A 327 21.06 12.91 1.84
CA VAL A 327 20.69 11.75 1.03
C VAL A 327 19.65 10.94 1.80
N ALA A 328 18.55 10.60 1.16
CA ALA A 328 17.48 9.80 1.76
C ALA A 328 17.92 8.34 2.03
N LEU A 329 17.08 7.60 2.75
CA LEU A 329 17.25 6.15 2.87
C LEU A 329 16.76 5.45 1.60
N PRO A 330 17.36 4.30 1.24
CA PRO A 330 16.72 3.34 0.33
C PRO A 330 15.33 2.97 0.84
N VAL A 331 14.37 2.81 -0.08
CA VAL A 331 12.96 2.57 0.25
C VAL A 331 12.83 1.26 1.04
N GLU A 332 13.53 0.22 0.61
CA GLU A 332 13.61 -1.07 1.29
C GLU A 332 14.13 -0.97 2.73
N GLN A 333 15.04 -0.04 3.03
CA GLN A 333 15.55 0.17 4.40
C GLN A 333 14.51 0.89 5.27
N ALA A 334 13.85 1.92 4.74
CA ALA A 334 12.79 2.64 5.46
C ALA A 334 11.57 1.74 5.74
N ILE A 335 11.17 0.94 4.75
CA ILE A 335 10.10 -0.06 4.90
C ILE A 335 10.50 -1.13 5.94
N ALA A 336 11.74 -1.63 5.89
CA ALA A 336 12.23 -2.62 6.83
C ALA A 336 12.20 -2.15 8.30
N TYR A 337 12.38 -0.85 8.57
CA TYR A 337 12.11 -0.27 9.88
C TYR A 337 10.61 -0.28 10.20
N ALA A 338 9.76 0.28 9.33
CA ALA A 338 8.32 0.38 9.58
C ALA A 338 7.64 -0.99 9.84
N LEU A 339 8.07 -2.05 9.15
CA LEU A 339 7.59 -3.43 9.39
C LEU A 339 7.95 -4.00 10.78
N GLU A 340 8.98 -3.48 11.46
CA GLU A 340 9.32 -3.86 12.84
C GLU A 340 8.64 -2.95 13.89
N ILE A 341 8.21 -1.75 13.49
CA ILE A 341 7.36 -0.85 14.30
C ILE A 341 5.90 -1.28 14.33
N LEU A 342 5.31 -1.67 13.19
CA LEU A 342 3.87 -1.93 13.08
C LEU A 342 3.34 -2.98 14.08
N PRO A 343 4.05 -4.09 14.40
CA PRO A 343 3.65 -5.00 15.49
C PRO A 343 3.60 -4.32 16.87
N ALA A 344 4.47 -3.34 17.14
CA ALA A 344 4.44 -2.56 18.37
C ALA A 344 3.25 -1.59 18.42
N MET A 345 2.85 -1.02 17.28
CA MET A 345 1.63 -0.21 17.17
C MET A 345 0.39 -1.08 17.42
N GLY A 346 0.29 -2.23 16.74
CA GLY A 346 -0.81 -3.20 16.96
C GLY A 346 -0.90 -3.68 18.41
N TYR A 347 0.23 -3.95 19.08
CA TYR A 347 0.28 -4.28 20.52
C TYR A 347 -0.37 -3.21 21.41
N LEU A 348 -0.18 -1.92 21.10
CA LEU A 348 -0.78 -0.78 21.81
C LEU A 348 -2.27 -0.66 21.46
N HIS A 349 -2.64 -0.73 20.17
CA HIS A 349 -4.01 -0.65 19.69
C HIS A 349 -4.90 -1.75 20.30
N GLN A 350 -4.39 -2.99 20.38
CA GLN A 350 -5.05 -4.11 21.05
C GLN A 350 -5.24 -3.92 22.57
N ARG A 351 -4.57 -2.94 23.19
CA ARG A 351 -4.73 -2.55 24.61
C ARG A 351 -5.59 -1.29 24.79
N GLY A 352 -6.13 -0.71 23.72
CA GLY A 352 -6.86 0.56 23.78
C GLY A 352 -5.95 1.77 23.99
N LEU A 353 -4.68 1.67 23.56
CA LEU A 353 -3.66 2.72 23.66
C LEU A 353 -3.29 3.25 22.26
N LEU A 354 -2.96 4.54 22.16
CA LEU A 354 -2.51 5.21 20.94
C LEU A 354 -1.17 5.89 21.19
N TYR A 355 -0.33 5.99 20.16
CA TYR A 355 1.05 6.48 20.30
C TYR A 355 1.20 8.00 20.05
N CYS A 356 0.40 8.57 19.15
CA CYS A 356 0.18 10.00 18.89
C CYS A 356 1.36 10.83 18.32
N ASP A 357 2.62 10.46 18.58
CA ASP A 357 3.81 11.25 18.18
C ASP A 357 4.87 10.41 17.44
N PHE A 358 4.46 9.53 16.52
CA PHE A 358 5.42 8.69 15.80
C PHE A 358 6.21 9.48 14.75
N LYS A 359 7.55 9.47 14.88
CA LYS A 359 8.49 10.23 14.06
C LYS A 359 9.92 9.70 14.18
N ILE A 360 10.80 10.13 13.27
CA ILE A 360 12.21 9.72 13.18
C ILE A 360 13.05 10.00 14.45
N ASP A 361 12.65 10.97 15.28
CA ASP A 361 13.30 11.30 16.56
C ASP A 361 13.06 10.22 17.63
N ASN A 362 11.89 9.56 17.60
CA ASN A 362 11.39 8.73 18.69
C ASN A 362 11.71 7.25 18.51
N VAL A 363 12.57 6.89 17.54
CA VAL A 363 12.98 5.51 17.23
C VAL A 363 14.50 5.41 17.14
N ILE A 364 15.09 4.46 17.87
CA ILE A 364 16.52 4.12 17.83
C ILE A 364 16.73 2.74 17.19
N GLN A 365 17.71 2.60 16.29
CA GLN A 365 18.26 1.30 15.90
C GLN A 365 19.40 0.91 16.85
N GLN A 366 19.32 -0.31 17.39
CA GLN A 366 20.39 -0.95 18.15
C GLN A 366 20.62 -2.35 17.56
N ASP A 367 21.86 -2.66 17.22
CA ASP A 367 22.26 -3.91 16.58
C ASP A 367 21.39 -4.17 15.32
N ASP A 368 20.83 -5.37 15.15
CA ASP A 368 19.90 -5.74 14.07
C ASP A 368 18.40 -5.56 14.42
N HIS A 369 18.08 -4.64 15.34
CA HIS A 369 16.72 -4.33 15.81
C HIS A 369 16.45 -2.81 15.94
N ILE A 370 15.18 -2.42 16.12
CA ILE A 370 14.76 -1.06 16.47
C ILE A 370 13.87 -0.97 17.73
N ARG A 371 13.88 0.19 18.40
CA ARG A 371 13.03 0.48 19.57
C ARG A 371 12.45 1.89 19.53
N ILE A 372 11.17 1.98 19.87
CA ILE A 372 10.44 3.22 20.16
C ILE A 372 10.84 3.69 21.57
N ILE A 373 11.27 4.96 21.72
CA ILE A 373 11.91 5.47 22.94
C ILE A 373 11.19 6.61 23.68
N ASP A 374 10.09 7.14 23.16
CA ASP A 374 9.29 8.16 23.85
C ASP A 374 7.85 7.68 24.05
N LEU A 375 7.38 7.60 25.29
CA LEU A 375 5.99 7.26 25.61
C LEU A 375 5.23 8.47 26.19
N GLY A 376 5.80 9.67 26.12
CA GLY A 376 5.27 10.88 26.78
C GLY A 376 3.96 11.43 26.21
N ALA A 377 3.59 11.01 24.99
CA ALA A 377 2.36 11.37 24.28
C ALA A 377 1.34 10.21 24.19
N VAL A 378 1.68 9.02 24.71
CA VAL A 378 0.81 7.83 24.63
C VAL A 378 -0.43 8.04 25.49
N CYS A 379 -1.61 7.89 24.88
CA CYS A 379 -2.89 8.07 25.54
C CYS A 379 -3.77 6.82 25.39
N ARG A 380 -4.92 6.81 26.05
CA ARG A 380 -5.98 5.83 25.84
C ARG A 380 -6.97 6.31 24.78
N PHE A 381 -7.80 5.40 24.25
CA PHE A 381 -8.89 5.74 23.30
C PHE A 381 -9.96 6.67 23.93
N ASP A 382 -10.04 6.74 25.26
CA ASP A 382 -11.00 7.54 26.04
C ASP A 382 -10.34 8.74 26.76
N HIS A 383 -9.26 9.29 26.21
CA HIS A 383 -8.53 10.43 26.77
C HIS A 383 -9.14 11.79 26.36
N ASP A 384 -9.53 12.59 27.36
CA ASP A 384 -10.18 13.91 27.25
C ASP A 384 -9.22 15.05 27.69
N GLY A 385 -7.94 14.92 27.35
CA GLY A 385 -6.85 15.80 27.81
C GLY A 385 -6.06 16.49 26.68
N ASP A 386 -4.93 17.10 27.03
CA ASP A 386 -4.07 17.83 26.08
C ASP A 386 -3.53 16.89 24.97
N ILE A 387 -3.90 17.15 23.72
CA ILE A 387 -3.49 16.34 22.57
C ILE A 387 -2.10 16.76 22.09
N PHE A 388 -1.13 15.84 22.18
CA PHE A 388 0.24 16.05 21.73
C PHE A 388 0.49 15.53 20.30
N GLY A 389 1.40 16.16 19.57
CA GLY A 389 1.86 15.71 18.26
C GLY A 389 2.87 16.66 17.62
N THR A 390 3.59 16.19 16.59
CA THR A 390 4.60 16.99 15.88
C THR A 390 4.08 17.50 14.54
N LYS A 391 4.22 18.81 14.30
CA LYS A 391 3.85 19.48 13.03
C LYS A 391 4.49 18.79 11.82
N GLY A 392 3.68 18.46 10.81
CA GLY A 392 4.11 17.73 9.62
C GLY A 392 4.19 16.21 9.76
N TYR A 393 3.90 15.65 10.95
CA TYR A 393 3.70 14.22 11.20
C TYR A 393 2.27 13.90 11.67
N GLN A 394 1.74 14.69 12.60
CA GLN A 394 0.38 14.55 13.14
C GLN A 394 -0.68 14.61 12.02
N ALA A 395 -1.71 13.78 12.12
CA ALA A 395 -2.79 13.76 11.15
C ALA A 395 -3.74 14.97 11.31
N PRO A 396 -4.30 15.53 10.23
CA PRO A 396 -4.98 16.83 10.24
C PRO A 396 -6.29 16.87 11.04
N GLU A 397 -6.95 15.72 11.24
CA GLU A 397 -8.17 15.60 12.03
C GLU A 397 -7.94 15.62 13.54
N VAL A 398 -6.74 15.23 14.00
CA VAL A 398 -6.45 14.96 15.41
C VAL A 398 -6.72 16.15 16.36
N PRO A 399 -6.45 17.41 15.99
CA PRO A 399 -6.81 18.58 16.81
C PRO A 399 -8.33 18.89 16.90
N LEU A 400 -9.18 18.17 16.17
CA LEU A 400 -10.64 18.36 16.13
C LEU A 400 -11.39 17.13 16.63
N ASP A 401 -11.06 15.96 16.10
CA ASP A 401 -11.78 14.69 16.31
C ASP A 401 -11.07 13.77 17.33
N GLY A 402 -9.86 14.13 17.78
CA GLY A 402 -9.03 13.36 18.70
C GLY A 402 -8.11 12.34 18.02
N PRO A 403 -7.18 11.73 18.77
CA PRO A 403 -6.30 10.69 18.25
C PRO A 403 -7.07 9.37 18.01
N SER A 404 -6.66 8.64 16.98
CA SER A 404 -7.25 7.36 16.56
C SER A 404 -6.21 6.40 15.96
N ILE A 405 -6.56 5.11 15.81
CA ILE A 405 -5.71 4.10 15.15
C ILE A 405 -5.24 4.58 13.76
N SER A 406 -6.15 5.14 12.95
CA SER A 406 -5.82 5.60 11.61
C SER A 406 -5.05 6.93 11.59
N SER A 407 -5.00 7.68 12.71
CA SER A 407 -4.07 8.79 12.90
C SER A 407 -2.66 8.34 13.29
N ASP A 408 -2.54 7.26 14.08
CA ASP A 408 -1.24 6.61 14.35
C ASP A 408 -0.63 6.08 13.04
N LEU A 409 -1.42 5.39 12.20
CA LEU A 409 -0.93 4.86 10.91
C LEU A 409 -0.59 5.97 9.89
N TYR A 410 -1.26 7.13 9.96
CA TYR A 410 -0.86 8.35 9.24
C TYR A 410 0.56 8.77 9.64
N THR A 411 0.87 8.85 10.95
CA THR A 411 2.20 9.26 11.43
C THR A 411 3.32 8.27 11.02
N VAL A 412 3.00 6.97 10.89
CA VAL A 412 3.93 5.96 10.31
C VAL A 412 4.23 6.25 8.84
N ALA A 413 3.23 6.56 8.02
CA ALA A 413 3.43 6.90 6.61
C ALA A 413 4.15 8.24 6.41
N ARG A 414 3.87 9.26 7.24
CA ARG A 414 4.66 10.51 7.26
C ARG A 414 6.13 10.24 7.58
N THR A 415 6.40 9.33 8.52
CA THR A 415 7.77 8.92 8.85
C THR A 415 8.46 8.20 7.70
N LEU A 416 7.77 7.27 7.02
CA LEU A 416 8.26 6.62 5.79
C LEU A 416 8.62 7.66 4.71
N ALA A 417 7.71 8.57 4.39
CA ALA A 417 7.93 9.63 3.40
C ALA A 417 9.16 10.49 3.73
N VAL A 418 9.28 10.97 4.97
CA VAL A 418 10.44 11.78 5.42
C VAL A 418 11.75 10.98 5.35
N LEU A 419 11.73 9.67 5.57
CA LEU A 419 12.92 8.82 5.44
C LEU A 419 13.34 8.61 3.98
N THR A 420 12.39 8.42 3.05
CA THR A 420 12.68 8.01 1.65
C THR A 420 12.87 9.14 0.64
N PHE A 421 12.46 10.37 0.93
CA PHE A 421 12.75 11.53 0.07
C PHE A 421 12.90 12.83 0.87
N ASN A 422 13.32 13.90 0.19
CA ASN A 422 13.45 15.24 0.77
C ASN A 422 12.32 16.12 0.23
N PHE A 423 11.50 16.68 1.12
CA PHE A 423 10.39 17.58 0.77
C PHE A 423 10.08 18.52 1.94
N ALA A 424 9.34 19.60 1.71
CA ALA A 424 9.04 20.65 2.71
C ALA A 424 7.90 20.25 3.68
N TYR A 425 8.05 19.09 4.33
CA TYR A 425 7.03 18.38 5.11
C TYR A 425 6.48 19.12 6.35
N THR A 426 7.09 20.22 6.77
CA THR A 426 6.64 21.06 7.92
C THR A 426 5.95 22.37 7.50
N SER A 427 5.81 22.64 6.20
CA SER A 427 5.28 23.90 5.67
C SER A 427 4.41 23.72 4.42
N GLU A 428 5.03 23.50 3.26
CA GLU A 428 4.31 23.37 1.97
C GLU A 428 3.51 22.06 1.90
N TYR A 429 4.13 20.96 2.34
CA TYR A 429 3.55 19.61 2.35
C TYR A 429 3.20 19.18 3.78
N GLU A 430 2.61 20.08 4.56
CA GLU A 430 2.31 19.85 5.98
C GLU A 430 1.34 18.66 6.19
N ASN A 431 0.23 18.66 5.45
CA ASN A 431 -0.83 17.64 5.53
C ASN A 431 -0.96 16.81 4.24
N SER A 432 -0.05 16.98 3.28
CA SER A 432 -0.07 16.41 1.92
C SER A 432 1.29 15.79 1.55
N LEU A 433 1.32 15.05 0.44
CA LEU A 433 2.56 14.48 -0.13
C LEU A 433 2.87 15.12 -1.50
N PRO A 434 4.15 15.13 -1.92
CA PRO A 434 4.53 15.42 -3.30
C PRO A 434 3.93 14.43 -4.29
N THR A 435 3.72 14.87 -5.54
CA THR A 435 3.28 13.96 -6.61
C THR A 435 4.44 13.11 -7.16
N PRO A 436 4.14 12.02 -7.90
CA PRO A 436 5.13 11.28 -8.68
C PRO A 436 5.88 12.16 -9.70
N ASP A 437 5.28 13.26 -10.16
CA ASP A 437 5.96 14.19 -11.06
C ASP A 437 7.09 14.95 -10.38
N GLU A 438 6.88 15.36 -9.13
CA GLU A 438 7.86 16.04 -8.29
C GLU A 438 8.96 15.11 -7.76
N VAL A 439 8.65 13.83 -7.48
CA VAL A 439 9.56 12.90 -6.78
C VAL A 439 9.72 11.57 -7.51
N GLU A 440 10.91 11.37 -8.09
CA GLU A 440 11.32 10.15 -8.81
C GLU A 440 11.12 8.85 -8.01
N VAL A 441 11.30 8.88 -6.69
CA VAL A 441 11.07 7.70 -5.82
C VAL A 441 9.61 7.24 -5.85
N LEU A 442 8.66 8.18 -5.97
CA LEU A 442 7.22 7.91 -6.02
C LEU A 442 6.80 7.45 -7.43
N ARG A 443 7.41 8.03 -8.49
CA ARG A 443 7.25 7.56 -9.88
C ARG A 443 7.77 6.13 -10.09
N ARG A 444 8.93 5.81 -9.52
CA ARG A 444 9.59 4.50 -9.69
C ARG A 444 8.89 3.37 -8.91
N TYR A 445 8.24 3.69 -7.80
CA TYR A 445 7.59 2.73 -6.90
C TYR A 445 6.14 3.13 -6.66
N GLU A 446 5.31 2.96 -7.68
CA GLU A 446 3.89 3.35 -7.68
C GLU A 446 3.11 2.75 -6.51
N SER A 447 3.31 1.46 -6.20
CA SER A 447 2.67 0.79 -5.05
C SER A 447 3.07 1.41 -3.70
N TYR A 448 4.32 1.86 -3.57
CA TYR A 448 4.78 2.59 -2.39
C TYR A 448 4.13 3.99 -2.31
N TYR A 449 3.97 4.68 -3.44
CA TYR A 449 3.22 5.93 -3.51
C TYR A 449 1.75 5.75 -3.10
N ARG A 450 1.02 4.77 -3.69
CA ARG A 450 -0.37 4.47 -3.33
C ARG A 450 -0.51 4.08 -1.86
N LEU A 451 0.43 3.31 -1.30
CA LEU A 451 0.44 2.98 0.14
C LEU A 451 0.58 4.23 1.02
N LEU A 452 1.49 5.15 0.67
CA LEU A 452 1.62 6.42 1.37
C LEU A 452 0.34 7.26 1.26
N VAL A 453 -0.24 7.37 0.05
CA VAL A 453 -1.49 8.12 -0.20
C VAL A 453 -2.67 7.53 0.58
N ARG A 454 -2.84 6.19 0.62
CA ARG A 454 -3.87 5.55 1.44
C ARG A 454 -3.68 5.85 2.92
N ALA A 455 -2.46 5.67 3.44
CA ALA A 455 -2.18 5.93 4.85
C ALA A 455 -2.29 7.42 5.23
N THR A 456 -1.98 8.35 4.32
CA THR A 456 -2.13 9.80 4.54
C THR A 456 -3.43 10.39 4.00
N ASN A 457 -4.47 9.58 3.77
CA ASN A 457 -5.72 10.08 3.20
C ASN A 457 -6.37 11.14 4.11
N PRO A 458 -6.86 12.29 3.58
CA PRO A 458 -7.56 13.29 4.39
C PRO A 458 -8.81 12.75 5.10
N ASP A 459 -9.43 11.70 4.56
CA ASP A 459 -10.54 10.97 5.17
C ASP A 459 -10.00 9.81 6.03
N PRO A 460 -10.12 9.85 7.37
CA PRO A 460 -9.59 8.80 8.25
C PRO A 460 -10.20 7.41 8.02
N ALA A 461 -11.39 7.32 7.41
CA ALA A 461 -12.08 6.06 7.12
C ALA A 461 -11.56 5.35 5.87
N LYS A 462 -10.74 6.02 5.04
CA LYS A 462 -10.11 5.45 3.83
C LYS A 462 -8.70 4.91 4.05
N ARG A 463 -8.13 5.16 5.24
CA ARG A 463 -6.79 4.70 5.63
C ARG A 463 -6.78 3.20 5.91
N PHE A 464 -5.65 2.68 6.37
CA PHE A 464 -5.57 1.33 6.94
C PHE A 464 -6.35 1.27 8.27
N GLY A 465 -7.11 0.19 8.46
CA GLY A 465 -7.94 -0.03 9.64
C GLY A 465 -7.17 -0.65 10.81
N SER A 466 -6.02 -1.27 10.56
CA SER A 466 -5.13 -1.82 11.59
C SER A 466 -3.65 -1.76 11.19
N ALA A 467 -2.77 -1.88 12.19
CA ALA A 467 -1.32 -1.93 11.94
C ALA A 467 -0.93 -3.22 11.21
N GLU A 468 -1.66 -4.30 11.44
CA GLU A 468 -1.54 -5.60 10.78
C GLU A 468 -1.89 -5.50 9.28
N GLU A 469 -3.00 -4.84 8.91
CA GLU A 469 -3.37 -4.62 7.50
C GLU A 469 -2.30 -3.78 6.79
N MET A 470 -1.82 -2.71 7.44
CA MET A 470 -0.74 -1.89 6.89
C MET A 470 0.56 -2.69 6.73
N ALA A 471 0.89 -3.59 7.66
CA ALA A 471 2.10 -4.42 7.60
C ALA A 471 2.05 -5.48 6.48
N ASP A 472 0.91 -6.12 6.27
CA ASP A 472 0.70 -7.08 5.17
C ASP A 472 0.91 -6.39 3.80
N GLN A 473 0.22 -5.26 3.58
CA GLN A 473 0.33 -4.50 2.32
C GLN A 473 1.73 -3.90 2.13
N LEU A 474 2.34 -3.38 3.19
CA LEU A 474 3.71 -2.87 3.16
C LEU A 474 4.75 -3.97 2.90
N THR A 475 4.49 -5.22 3.30
CA THR A 475 5.32 -6.38 2.96
C THR A 475 5.18 -6.78 1.49
N GLY A 476 3.99 -6.64 0.90
CA GLY A 476 3.78 -6.75 -0.55
C GLY A 476 4.60 -5.70 -1.32
N VAL A 477 4.50 -4.43 -0.93
CA VAL A 477 5.31 -3.33 -1.50
C VAL A 477 6.81 -3.59 -1.34
N LEU A 478 7.29 -4.10 -0.20
CA LEU A 478 8.70 -4.43 0.00
C LEU A 478 9.22 -5.49 -1.00
N ARG A 479 8.41 -6.52 -1.29
CA ARG A 479 8.77 -7.57 -2.26
C ARG A 479 8.93 -6.98 -3.66
N GLU A 480 8.02 -6.10 -4.07
CA GLU A 480 8.06 -5.39 -5.36
C GLU A 480 9.26 -4.45 -5.48
N VAL A 481 9.48 -3.57 -4.49
CA VAL A 481 10.62 -2.63 -4.44
C VAL A 481 11.94 -3.39 -4.57
N LEU A 482 12.12 -4.49 -3.83
CA LEU A 482 13.32 -5.31 -3.91
C LEU A 482 13.46 -6.07 -5.24
N ALA A 483 12.35 -6.58 -5.80
CA ALA A 483 12.36 -7.29 -7.08
C ALA A 483 12.67 -6.35 -8.25
N LEU A 484 12.15 -5.12 -8.25
CA LEU A 484 12.55 -4.04 -9.17
C LEU A 484 14.00 -3.57 -8.93
N GLY A 485 14.56 -3.82 -7.75
CA GLY A 485 15.94 -3.47 -7.38
C GLY A 485 16.99 -4.46 -7.91
N ASP A 486 16.77 -5.77 -7.74
CA ASP A 486 17.76 -6.81 -8.09
C ASP A 486 17.30 -7.85 -9.13
N GLY A 487 16.10 -7.70 -9.68
CA GLY A 487 15.53 -8.58 -10.71
C GLY A 487 15.11 -9.97 -10.22
N LYS A 488 15.05 -10.21 -8.90
CA LYS A 488 14.68 -11.53 -8.34
C LYS A 488 13.23 -11.55 -7.85
N PRO A 489 12.40 -12.51 -8.32
CA PRO A 489 11.07 -12.73 -7.76
C PRO A 489 11.12 -13.06 -6.27
N ARG A 490 10.13 -12.56 -5.53
CA ARG A 490 9.93 -12.75 -4.09
C ARG A 490 8.49 -13.20 -3.84
N PRO A 491 8.12 -14.40 -4.34
CA PRO A 491 6.72 -14.82 -4.44
C PRO A 491 6.05 -15.02 -3.08
N ALA A 492 4.73 -14.85 -3.02
CA ALA A 492 3.97 -14.93 -1.78
C ALA A 492 2.50 -15.37 -1.98
N LEU A 493 1.95 -16.01 -0.97
CA LEU A 493 0.51 -16.20 -0.86
C LEU A 493 -0.14 -14.91 -0.35
N SER A 494 -1.18 -14.44 -1.05
CA SER A 494 -2.00 -13.31 -0.62
C SER A 494 -2.96 -13.72 0.51
N SER A 495 -3.12 -12.84 1.50
CA SER A 495 -4.15 -12.94 2.55
C SER A 495 -5.54 -12.50 2.06
N LEU A 496 -5.63 -11.84 0.90
CA LEU A 496 -6.87 -11.31 0.32
C LEU A 496 -7.36 -12.10 -0.91
N PHE A 497 -6.46 -12.68 -1.69
CA PHE A 497 -6.77 -13.40 -2.93
C PHE A 497 -6.25 -14.84 -2.97
N ALA A 498 -7.07 -15.73 -3.54
CA ALA A 498 -6.66 -17.08 -3.93
C ALA A 498 -5.61 -17.03 -5.07
N PRO A 499 -4.72 -18.03 -5.16
CA PRO A 499 -3.68 -18.07 -6.20
C PRO A 499 -4.26 -18.23 -7.61
N GLU A 500 -3.45 -17.91 -8.62
CA GLU A 500 -3.79 -18.13 -10.03
C GLU A 500 -3.93 -19.64 -10.34
N PHE A 501 -5.15 -20.09 -10.63
CA PHE A 501 -5.43 -21.49 -11.02
C PHE A 501 -5.40 -21.72 -12.54
N THR A 502 -5.59 -20.65 -13.32
CA THR A 502 -5.69 -20.68 -14.79
C THR A 502 -5.06 -19.41 -15.34
N ALA A 503 -4.08 -19.53 -16.24
CA ALA A 503 -3.46 -18.37 -16.88
C ALA A 503 -4.39 -17.66 -17.88
N VAL A 504 -4.33 -16.32 -17.92
CA VAL A 504 -5.03 -15.47 -18.91
C VAL A 504 -4.41 -15.66 -20.30
N ASP A 505 -5.00 -16.57 -21.06
CA ASP A 505 -4.72 -16.92 -22.45
C ASP A 505 -3.25 -17.30 -22.76
N THR A 506 -2.99 -18.61 -22.81
CA THR A 506 -1.65 -19.16 -23.10
C THR A 506 -1.28 -19.12 -24.58
N ASP A 507 -2.23 -18.91 -25.49
CA ASP A 507 -1.98 -18.87 -26.93
C ASP A 507 -1.63 -17.45 -27.38
N VAL A 508 -0.36 -17.08 -27.21
CA VAL A 508 0.17 -15.73 -27.51
C VAL A 508 0.04 -15.35 -29.00
N VAL A 509 0.09 -16.34 -29.89
CA VAL A 509 0.04 -16.14 -31.35
C VAL A 509 -0.92 -17.13 -31.96
N ASP A 510 -1.76 -16.63 -32.87
CA ASP A 510 -2.77 -17.39 -33.62
C ASP A 510 -2.22 -18.73 -34.15
N PRO A 511 -2.82 -19.88 -33.80
CA PRO A 511 -2.36 -21.21 -34.22
C PRO A 511 -2.69 -21.54 -35.68
N ASP A 512 -3.70 -20.92 -36.29
CA ASP A 512 -4.20 -21.25 -37.63
C ASP A 512 -3.61 -20.37 -38.75
N GLY A 513 -2.99 -19.24 -38.39
CA GLY A 513 -2.31 -18.30 -39.30
C GLY A 513 -1.07 -18.82 -40.07
N VAL A 514 -1.01 -20.11 -40.43
CA VAL A 514 0.10 -20.72 -41.19
C VAL A 514 -0.07 -20.46 -42.69
N ALA A 515 0.81 -19.64 -43.28
CA ALA A 515 0.90 -19.53 -44.74
C ALA A 515 1.28 -20.89 -45.37
N GLU A 516 0.56 -21.35 -46.40
CA GLU A 516 0.85 -22.63 -47.04
C GLU A 516 2.31 -22.69 -47.56
N PRO A 517 3.06 -23.77 -47.27
CA PRO A 517 4.44 -23.91 -47.74
C PRO A 517 4.47 -23.98 -49.29
N PRO A 518 5.47 -23.37 -49.97
CA PRO A 518 5.45 -23.23 -51.43
C PRO A 518 5.36 -24.57 -52.18
N ALA A 519 4.19 -24.79 -52.80
CA ALA A 519 3.88 -26.01 -53.54
C ALA A 519 4.85 -26.26 -54.71
N ALA A 520 5.20 -27.53 -54.94
CA ALA A 520 6.17 -27.91 -55.96
C ALA A 520 5.70 -27.56 -57.38
N ARG A 521 6.21 -26.44 -57.94
CA ARG A 521 5.83 -25.89 -59.27
C ARG A 521 5.73 -26.99 -60.34
N ARG A 522 4.52 -27.23 -60.86
CA ARG A 522 4.29 -28.14 -61.99
C ARG A 522 4.89 -27.54 -63.27
N GLY A 523 6.01 -28.10 -63.73
CA GLY A 523 6.55 -27.79 -65.06
C GLY A 523 5.68 -28.44 -66.13
N GLY A 524 5.22 -27.66 -67.11
CA GLY A 524 4.30 -28.14 -68.14
C GLY A 524 3.74 -27.01 -69.00
N GLY A 525 4.58 -26.47 -69.89
CA GLY A 525 4.17 -25.39 -70.78
C GLY A 525 3.26 -25.88 -71.92
N ARG A 526 2.05 -25.32 -72.02
CA ARG A 526 1.24 -25.33 -73.25
C ARG A 526 0.60 -23.96 -73.46
N ARG A 527 0.96 -23.30 -74.57
CA ARG A 527 0.22 -22.15 -75.10
C ARG A 527 -1.06 -22.67 -75.77
N ALA A 528 -2.19 -22.06 -75.44
CA ALA A 528 -3.39 -22.05 -76.28
C ALA A 528 -3.85 -20.58 -76.43
N ARG A 529 -4.55 -20.28 -77.53
CA ARG A 529 -5.00 -18.94 -77.93
C ARG A 529 -6.54 -18.92 -78.03
N VAL A 530 -7.10 -17.76 -78.39
CA VAL A 530 -8.54 -17.48 -78.62
C VAL A 530 -9.33 -17.25 -77.31
N GLY A 531 -10.13 -16.18 -77.16
CA GLY A 531 -10.35 -15.02 -78.05
C GLY A 531 -11.26 -13.95 -77.41
N ALA A 532 -11.34 -12.75 -77.99
CA ALA A 532 -12.31 -11.68 -77.66
C ALA A 532 -13.47 -11.70 -78.69
N PRO A 533 -14.67 -11.12 -78.44
CA PRO A 533 -14.97 -9.72 -78.07
C PRO A 533 -15.71 -9.59 -76.70
N ALA A 534 -15.95 -8.45 -76.03
CA ALA A 534 -16.05 -7.00 -76.32
C ALA A 534 -17.49 -6.42 -76.52
N LEU A 535 -17.69 -5.20 -75.96
CA LEU A 535 -18.79 -4.22 -76.13
C LEU A 535 -19.98 -4.17 -75.13
N THR A 536 -20.11 -3.00 -74.45
CA THR A 536 -21.31 -2.14 -74.18
C THR A 536 -22.63 -2.70 -73.61
N ALA A 537 -23.50 -1.94 -72.93
CA ALA A 537 -23.45 -0.69 -72.15
C ALA A 537 -24.86 -0.44 -71.54
N GLY A 538 -25.00 0.30 -70.42
CA GLY A 538 -26.33 0.66 -69.89
C GLY A 538 -26.33 1.41 -68.56
N ALA A 539 -27.01 2.57 -68.53
CA ALA A 539 -27.33 3.43 -67.38
C ALA A 539 -28.80 3.92 -67.58
N PRO A 540 -29.46 4.73 -66.71
CA PRO A 540 -28.95 5.50 -65.56
C PRO A 540 -29.85 5.49 -64.29
N ALA A 541 -29.62 6.46 -63.38
CA ALA A 541 -30.45 6.77 -62.21
C ALA A 541 -31.70 7.64 -62.54
N PRO A 542 -32.52 8.03 -61.54
CA PRO A 542 -32.28 9.28 -60.77
C PRO A 542 -32.46 9.06 -59.25
N GLY A 543 -32.30 10.01 -58.30
CA GLY A 543 -31.98 11.45 -58.27
C GLY A 543 -32.61 12.05 -56.98
N GLY A 544 -32.27 13.21 -56.42
CA GLY A 544 -31.23 14.22 -56.69
C GLY A 544 -31.42 15.42 -55.72
N GLY A 545 -30.47 16.37 -55.65
CA GLY A 545 -30.64 17.60 -54.84
C GLY A 545 -29.33 18.25 -54.37
N ALA A 546 -29.13 19.53 -54.69
CA ALA A 546 -28.08 20.40 -54.13
C ALA A 546 -28.68 21.25 -52.97
N VAL A 547 -28.02 22.16 -52.24
CA VAL A 547 -27.17 23.32 -52.61
C VAL A 547 -26.20 23.67 -51.45
N ALA A 548 -25.15 24.46 -51.71
CA ALA A 548 -24.22 25.01 -50.70
C ALA A 548 -24.87 26.12 -49.81
N VAL A 549 -24.18 26.77 -48.84
CA VAL A 549 -23.15 27.82 -49.00
C VAL A 549 -22.24 27.95 -47.75
N ALA A 550 -21.05 28.53 -47.94
CA ALA A 550 -19.87 28.62 -47.06
C ALA A 550 -19.98 29.38 -45.71
N GLY A 551 -19.02 29.10 -44.82
CA GLY A 551 -18.60 29.93 -43.68
C GLY A 551 -17.30 29.40 -43.03
N ALA A 552 -16.26 30.24 -42.87
CA ALA A 552 -14.92 29.89 -42.35
C ALA A 552 -14.07 31.17 -42.08
N PRO A 553 -12.86 31.11 -41.48
CA PRO A 553 -12.17 30.01 -40.80
C PRO A 553 -12.15 30.31 -39.27
N PRO A 554 -11.06 30.53 -38.46
CA PRO A 554 -9.60 30.48 -38.64
C PRO A 554 -8.82 29.44 -37.78
N SER A 555 -7.66 29.03 -38.32
CA SER A 555 -6.35 28.68 -37.70
C SER A 555 -6.19 28.02 -36.31
N GLY A 556 -5.26 27.05 -36.13
CA GLY A 556 -4.33 26.52 -37.13
C GLY A 556 -3.37 25.42 -36.65
N THR A 557 -2.75 24.75 -37.62
CA THR A 557 -1.87 23.57 -37.45
C THR A 557 -0.41 23.86 -37.86
N VAL A 558 0.51 23.05 -37.34
CA VAL A 558 1.94 23.02 -37.71
C VAL A 558 2.20 21.71 -38.50
N PRO A 559 2.99 21.73 -39.60
CA PRO A 559 2.83 20.72 -40.67
C PRO A 559 3.59 19.40 -40.44
N SER A 560 2.98 18.31 -40.88
CA SER A 560 3.58 16.97 -40.99
C SER A 560 4.35 16.79 -42.31
N MET A 561 5.51 16.14 -42.25
CA MET A 561 6.32 15.79 -43.43
C MET A 561 5.84 14.47 -44.07
N PRO A 562 5.84 14.34 -45.41
CA PRO A 562 5.53 13.10 -46.09
C PRO A 562 6.76 12.17 -46.18
N GLY A 563 6.70 10.99 -45.55
CA GLY A 563 7.73 9.95 -45.63
C GLY A 563 7.13 8.60 -45.99
N GLY A 564 7.12 8.24 -47.28
CA GLY A 564 6.51 7.00 -47.76
C GLY A 564 7.42 5.78 -47.61
N GLY A 565 6.95 4.77 -46.87
CA GLY A 565 7.56 3.44 -46.79
C GLY A 565 6.50 2.42 -46.39
N GLY A 566 6.34 1.35 -47.18
CA GLY A 566 5.28 0.37 -46.96
C GLY A 566 5.54 -0.49 -45.73
N LEU A 567 4.93 -0.14 -44.59
CA LEU A 567 4.87 -1.00 -43.42
C LEU A 567 4.01 -2.23 -43.74
N GLY A 568 4.56 -3.42 -43.50
CA GLY A 568 3.78 -4.66 -43.55
C GLY A 568 2.72 -4.69 -42.45
N SER A 569 1.68 -5.50 -42.63
CA SER A 569 0.62 -5.67 -41.62
C SER A 569 1.21 -5.99 -40.24
N PRO A 570 0.67 -5.41 -39.15
CA PRO A 570 1.15 -5.70 -37.80
C PRO A 570 1.00 -7.20 -37.48
N PRO A 571 1.84 -7.75 -36.60
CA PRO A 571 1.81 -9.16 -36.29
C PRO A 571 0.47 -9.58 -35.69
N ALA A 572 -0.10 -10.68 -36.20
CA ALA A 572 -1.33 -11.29 -35.68
C ALA A 572 -1.09 -11.97 -34.32
N VAL A 573 -0.95 -11.15 -33.28
CA VAL A 573 -1.04 -11.53 -31.87
C VAL A 573 -2.52 -11.71 -31.53
N ILE A 574 -2.87 -12.77 -30.80
CA ILE A 574 -4.26 -13.01 -30.38
C ILE A 574 -4.78 -11.82 -29.56
N ARG A 575 -6.06 -11.48 -29.72
CA ARG A 575 -6.78 -10.55 -28.85
C ARG A 575 -7.43 -11.33 -27.72
N LEU A 576 -7.27 -10.85 -26.49
CA LEU A 576 -7.94 -11.43 -25.33
C LEU A 576 -9.46 -11.44 -25.52
N ASN A 577 -10.10 -12.48 -25.01
CA ASN A 577 -11.54 -12.55 -24.85
C ASN A 577 -11.88 -12.05 -23.42
N PRO A 578 -12.68 -10.98 -23.25
CA PRO A 578 -12.95 -10.42 -21.92
C PRO A 578 -13.53 -11.43 -20.93
N TRP A 579 -14.42 -12.32 -21.38
CA TRP A 579 -15.04 -13.34 -20.53
C TRP A 579 -14.04 -14.40 -20.05
N THR A 580 -13.20 -14.98 -20.92
CA THR A 580 -12.21 -15.97 -20.45
C THR A 580 -11.17 -15.32 -19.53
N SER A 581 -10.82 -14.06 -19.80
CA SER A 581 -9.87 -13.29 -18.98
C SER A 581 -10.44 -13.05 -17.58
N ALA A 582 -11.71 -12.62 -17.48
CA ALA A 582 -12.41 -12.39 -16.22
C ALA A 582 -12.47 -13.61 -15.28
N PHE A 583 -12.50 -14.83 -15.82
CA PHE A 583 -12.51 -16.07 -15.03
C PHE A 583 -11.12 -16.67 -14.76
N ALA A 584 -10.08 -16.15 -15.41
CA ALA A 584 -8.68 -16.44 -15.09
C ALA A 584 -8.09 -15.48 -14.03
N LEU A 585 -8.75 -14.33 -13.77
CA LEU A 585 -8.35 -13.42 -12.69
C LEU A 585 -8.43 -14.10 -11.30
N PRO A 586 -7.54 -13.70 -10.36
CA PRO A 586 -7.59 -14.14 -8.97
C PRO A 586 -8.94 -13.87 -8.29
N VAL A 587 -9.23 -14.66 -7.25
CA VAL A 587 -10.54 -14.64 -6.57
C VAL A 587 -10.34 -14.14 -5.14
N PRO A 588 -11.12 -13.16 -4.65
CA PRO A 588 -11.11 -12.81 -3.23
C PRO A 588 -11.38 -14.03 -2.34
N HIS A 589 -10.67 -14.15 -1.23
CA HIS A 589 -10.93 -15.19 -0.23
C HIS A 589 -12.30 -14.99 0.43
N VAL A 590 -12.91 -16.12 0.82
CA VAL A 590 -14.10 -16.17 1.67
C VAL A 590 -13.68 -15.89 3.11
N ASP A 591 -14.39 -14.98 3.79
CA ASP A 591 -14.19 -14.68 5.20
C ASP A 591 -14.47 -15.95 6.05
N PRO A 592 -13.47 -16.47 6.81
CA PRO A 592 -13.63 -17.67 7.62
C PRO A 592 -14.54 -17.47 8.84
N SER A 593 -14.97 -16.23 9.13
CA SER A 593 -15.92 -15.90 10.19
C SER A 593 -17.38 -15.80 9.72
N ASP A 594 -17.64 -15.81 8.41
CA ASP A 594 -18.99 -15.80 7.85
C ASP A 594 -19.74 -17.11 8.20
N PRO A 595 -21.02 -17.06 8.63
CA PRO A 595 -21.79 -18.24 9.03
C PRO A 595 -21.93 -19.29 7.91
N ASN A 596 -21.87 -18.87 6.65
CA ASN A 596 -21.94 -19.77 5.50
C ASN A 596 -20.57 -20.30 5.04
N ALA A 597 -19.43 -19.85 5.58
CA ALA A 597 -18.10 -20.20 5.07
C ALA A 597 -17.88 -21.73 4.91
N GLY A 598 -18.27 -22.52 5.93
CA GLY A 598 -18.20 -23.99 5.88
C GLY A 598 -19.18 -24.65 4.89
N PHE A 599 -20.32 -24.02 4.62
CA PHE A 599 -21.29 -24.46 3.61
C PHE A 599 -20.78 -24.16 2.19
N LEU A 600 -20.21 -22.98 1.98
CA LEU A 600 -19.65 -22.55 0.70
C LEU A 600 -18.42 -23.40 0.29
N ALA A 601 -17.59 -23.80 1.25
CA ALA A 601 -16.48 -24.73 1.02
C ALA A 601 -16.93 -26.09 0.45
N ALA A 602 -18.08 -26.61 0.90
CA ALA A 602 -18.67 -27.85 0.39
C ALA A 602 -19.22 -27.73 -1.05
N LEU A 603 -19.47 -26.51 -1.53
CA LEU A 603 -19.95 -26.20 -2.89
C LEU A 603 -18.83 -25.69 -3.82
N SER A 604 -17.57 -25.97 -3.49
CA SER A 604 -16.39 -25.54 -4.25
C SER A 604 -16.35 -26.13 -5.67
N ALA A 605 -16.78 -27.38 -5.85
CA ALA A 605 -16.81 -28.08 -7.15
C ALA A 605 -18.17 -28.05 -7.88
N THR A 606 -19.16 -27.31 -7.36
CA THR A 606 -20.52 -27.28 -7.92
C THR A 606 -20.63 -26.31 -9.09
N GLY A 607 -21.25 -26.74 -10.21
CA GLY A 607 -21.42 -25.91 -11.41
C GLY A 607 -22.41 -24.75 -11.20
N PRO A 608 -22.29 -23.61 -11.93
CA PRO A 608 -22.95 -22.35 -11.54
C PRO A 608 -24.48 -22.39 -11.36
N ARG A 609 -25.23 -23.12 -12.21
CA ARG A 609 -26.69 -23.24 -12.09
C ARG A 609 -27.13 -24.08 -10.88
N GLU A 610 -26.39 -25.15 -10.61
CA GLU A 610 -26.61 -26.00 -9.45
C GLU A 610 -26.21 -25.26 -8.17
N LEU A 611 -25.13 -24.47 -8.22
CA LEU A 611 -24.66 -23.62 -7.14
C LEU A 611 -25.69 -22.55 -6.76
N ILE A 612 -26.24 -21.79 -7.71
CA ILE A 612 -27.32 -20.82 -7.43
C ILE A 612 -28.53 -21.51 -6.78
N THR A 613 -28.85 -22.73 -7.22
CA THR A 613 -29.93 -23.54 -6.64
C THR A 613 -29.61 -24.01 -5.23
N ALA A 614 -28.36 -24.41 -4.96
CA ALA A 614 -27.89 -24.85 -3.66
C ALA A 614 -27.78 -23.71 -2.64
N LEU A 615 -27.41 -22.50 -3.08
CA LEU A 615 -27.34 -21.29 -2.25
C LEU A 615 -28.70 -20.89 -1.66
N ALA A 616 -29.82 -21.32 -2.26
CA ALA A 616 -31.15 -21.16 -1.68
C ALA A 616 -31.37 -21.98 -0.39
N ALA A 617 -30.51 -22.96 -0.10
CA ALA A 617 -30.49 -23.75 1.14
C ALA A 617 -29.41 -23.31 2.15
N ALA A 618 -28.72 -22.19 1.91
CA ALA A 618 -27.76 -21.61 2.84
C ALA A 618 -28.46 -21.17 4.15
N PRO A 619 -27.92 -21.49 5.35
CA PRO A 619 -28.52 -21.15 6.64
C PRO A 619 -28.89 -19.67 6.84
N ASP A 620 -27.99 -18.76 6.46
CA ASP A 620 -28.10 -17.32 6.70
C ASP A 620 -27.99 -16.52 5.39
N ASP A 621 -28.55 -15.30 5.34
CA ASP A 621 -28.43 -14.42 4.17
C ASP A 621 -27.19 -13.52 4.28
N SER A 622 -26.01 -14.13 4.22
CA SER A 622 -24.72 -13.45 4.45
C SER A 622 -24.10 -12.82 3.21
N VAL A 623 -23.05 -12.02 3.42
CA VAL A 623 -22.27 -11.37 2.34
C VAL A 623 -21.64 -12.44 1.44
N GLU A 624 -20.99 -13.45 2.01
CA GLU A 624 -20.29 -14.48 1.23
C GLU A 624 -21.23 -15.29 0.34
N LYS A 625 -22.44 -15.62 0.83
CA LYS A 625 -23.50 -16.26 0.04
C LYS A 625 -23.85 -15.42 -1.18
N ARG A 626 -24.09 -14.11 -0.98
CA ARG A 626 -24.46 -13.17 -2.03
C ARG A 626 -23.31 -12.92 -3.03
N LEU A 627 -22.06 -12.85 -2.56
CA LEU A 627 -20.87 -12.77 -3.42
C LEU A 627 -20.69 -14.05 -4.25
N ARG A 628 -20.93 -15.23 -3.67
CA ARG A 628 -20.86 -16.51 -4.39
C ARG A 628 -21.96 -16.64 -5.45
N GLU A 629 -23.18 -16.18 -5.16
CA GLU A 629 -24.26 -16.09 -6.13
C GLU A 629 -23.92 -15.12 -7.27
N LEU A 630 -23.41 -13.93 -6.93
CA LEU A 630 -22.99 -12.91 -7.91
C LEU A 630 -21.97 -13.48 -8.90
N ARG A 631 -20.90 -14.12 -8.40
CA ARG A 631 -19.89 -14.74 -9.28
C ARG A 631 -20.50 -15.80 -10.21
N ALA A 632 -21.41 -16.64 -9.70
CA ALA A 632 -22.09 -17.66 -10.50
C ALA A 632 -22.98 -17.06 -11.61
N ARG A 633 -23.65 -15.93 -11.34
CA ARG A 633 -24.45 -15.20 -12.33
C ARG A 633 -23.61 -14.56 -13.41
N ILE A 634 -22.46 -13.97 -13.06
CA ILE A 634 -21.51 -13.41 -14.04
C ILE A 634 -20.95 -14.54 -14.94
N GLU A 635 -20.67 -15.72 -14.38
CA GLU A 635 -20.20 -16.90 -15.13
C GLU A 635 -21.21 -17.38 -16.18
N LEU A 636 -22.50 -17.38 -15.80
CA LEU A 636 -23.64 -17.66 -16.69
C LEU A 636 -24.00 -16.49 -17.64
N ARG A 637 -23.30 -15.36 -17.55
CA ARG A 637 -23.58 -14.09 -18.26
C ARG A 637 -24.97 -13.50 -17.99
N GLU A 638 -25.52 -13.75 -16.81
CA GLU A 638 -26.79 -13.17 -16.32
C GLU A 638 -26.58 -11.72 -15.83
N LEU A 639 -26.05 -10.85 -16.70
CA LEU A 639 -25.51 -9.54 -16.33
C LEU A 639 -26.55 -8.60 -15.70
N GLU A 640 -27.82 -8.66 -16.11
CA GLU A 640 -28.90 -7.87 -15.49
C GLU A 640 -29.11 -8.27 -14.02
N ALA A 641 -29.12 -9.57 -13.73
CA ALA A 641 -29.30 -10.11 -12.39
C ALA A 641 -28.05 -9.88 -11.52
N ALA A 642 -26.84 -10.03 -12.10
CA ALA A 642 -25.59 -9.66 -11.44
C ALA A 642 -25.56 -8.17 -11.07
N THR A 643 -25.95 -7.28 -11.99
CA THR A 643 -26.04 -5.83 -11.76
C THR A 643 -27.06 -5.48 -10.67
N ALA A 644 -28.22 -6.15 -10.66
CA ALA A 644 -29.22 -5.95 -9.60
C ALA A 644 -28.70 -6.38 -8.21
N LEU A 645 -27.93 -7.47 -8.16
CA LEU A 645 -27.33 -8.00 -6.93
C LEU A 645 -26.18 -7.10 -6.43
N ILE A 646 -25.30 -6.62 -7.32
CA ILE A 646 -24.27 -5.60 -7.01
C ILE A 646 -24.93 -4.37 -6.39
N ARG A 647 -25.98 -3.81 -7.02
CA ARG A 647 -26.71 -2.66 -6.48
C ARG A 647 -27.38 -2.93 -5.12
N SER A 648 -27.58 -4.18 -4.72
CA SER A 648 -28.06 -4.52 -3.37
C SER A 648 -26.90 -4.60 -2.38
N LEU A 649 -25.82 -5.29 -2.76
CA LEU A 649 -24.59 -5.34 -1.98
C LEU A 649 -24.01 -3.93 -1.72
N ASP A 650 -24.08 -3.02 -2.70
CA ASP A 650 -23.65 -1.62 -2.55
C ASP A 650 -24.47 -0.83 -1.50
N ARG A 651 -25.76 -1.15 -1.31
CA ARG A 651 -26.61 -0.49 -0.30
C ARG A 651 -26.43 -1.10 1.09
N ASP A 652 -26.31 -2.42 1.13
CA ASP A 652 -26.32 -3.19 2.36
C ASP A 652 -24.90 -3.30 2.96
N HIS A 653 -23.86 -3.26 2.11
CA HIS A 653 -22.44 -3.51 2.43
C HIS A 653 -21.46 -2.67 1.59
N GLY A 654 -21.82 -1.45 1.18
CA GLY A 654 -21.02 -0.62 0.25
C GLY A 654 -19.60 -0.20 0.68
N GLY A 655 -19.11 -0.64 1.84
CA GLY A 655 -17.71 -0.55 2.26
C GLY A 655 -16.88 -1.81 1.97
N ASP A 656 -17.49 -2.92 1.51
CA ASP A 656 -16.79 -4.15 1.17
C ASP A 656 -16.18 -4.05 -0.23
N TRP A 657 -14.84 -3.96 -0.29
CA TRP A 657 -14.05 -3.86 -1.51
C TRP A 657 -14.32 -5.00 -2.51
N ARG A 658 -14.79 -6.17 -2.05
CA ARG A 658 -15.09 -7.32 -2.91
C ARG A 658 -16.29 -7.07 -3.79
N VAL A 659 -17.22 -6.20 -3.36
CA VAL A 659 -18.33 -5.73 -4.21
C VAL A 659 -17.79 -4.88 -5.36
N VAL A 660 -16.77 -4.06 -5.11
CA VAL A 660 -16.06 -3.28 -6.15
C VAL A 660 -15.30 -4.22 -7.10
N TRP A 661 -14.57 -5.22 -6.56
CA TRP A 661 -13.89 -6.24 -7.38
C TRP A 661 -14.86 -6.96 -8.32
N TYR A 662 -15.99 -7.48 -7.80
CA TYR A 662 -16.97 -8.16 -8.65
C TYR A 662 -17.75 -7.22 -9.56
N ARG A 663 -17.83 -5.91 -9.27
CA ARG A 663 -18.28 -4.90 -10.23
C ARG A 663 -17.32 -4.82 -11.41
N GLY A 664 -16.01 -4.75 -11.18
CA GLY A 664 -15.01 -4.77 -12.24
C GLY A 664 -15.06 -6.04 -13.09
N VAL A 665 -15.19 -7.20 -12.46
CA VAL A 665 -15.37 -8.49 -13.15
C VAL A 665 -16.68 -8.52 -13.97
N ALA A 666 -17.77 -7.93 -13.47
CA ALA A 666 -19.04 -7.86 -14.20
C ALA A 666 -18.97 -6.90 -15.40
N SER A 667 -18.38 -5.72 -15.24
CA SER A 667 -18.13 -4.75 -16.33
C SER A 667 -17.22 -5.35 -17.41
N LEU A 668 -16.16 -6.05 -17.03
CA LEU A 668 -15.27 -6.75 -17.96
C LEU A 668 -15.99 -7.83 -18.79
N VAL A 669 -16.96 -8.55 -18.20
CA VAL A 669 -17.80 -9.50 -18.95
C VAL A 669 -18.89 -8.79 -19.79
N GLY A 670 -19.25 -7.56 -19.41
CA GLY A 670 -20.21 -6.70 -20.11
C GLY A 670 -19.63 -5.83 -21.23
N ASP A 671 -18.34 -5.94 -21.54
CA ASP A 671 -17.59 -5.10 -22.50
C ASP A 671 -17.44 -3.62 -22.06
N ASP A 672 -17.69 -3.32 -20.78
CA ASP A 672 -17.44 -2.05 -20.11
C ASP A 672 -15.99 -2.03 -19.57
N LEU A 673 -15.04 -1.76 -20.46
CA LEU A 673 -13.61 -1.85 -20.14
C LEU A 673 -13.12 -0.69 -19.25
N GLU A 674 -13.69 0.51 -19.41
CA GLU A 674 -13.38 1.69 -18.60
C GLU A 674 -13.90 1.51 -17.16
N GLY A 675 -15.18 1.14 -16.98
CA GLY A 675 -15.75 0.87 -15.66
C GLY A 675 -15.14 -0.37 -14.97
N ALA A 676 -14.56 -1.30 -15.74
CA ALA A 676 -13.74 -2.38 -15.21
C ALA A 676 -12.39 -1.87 -14.69
N ALA A 677 -11.69 -1.02 -15.45
CA ALA A 677 -10.42 -0.42 -15.04
C ALA A 677 -10.56 0.42 -13.76
N ASP A 678 -11.54 1.34 -13.71
CA ASP A 678 -11.86 2.16 -12.53
C ASP A 678 -12.08 1.29 -11.27
N ALA A 679 -12.81 0.18 -11.41
CA ALA A 679 -13.10 -0.72 -10.31
C ALA A 679 -11.87 -1.51 -9.82
N PHE A 680 -10.96 -1.90 -10.72
CA PHE A 680 -9.72 -2.56 -10.33
C PHE A 680 -8.67 -1.58 -9.78
N ASP A 681 -8.64 -0.33 -10.25
CA ASP A 681 -7.77 0.72 -9.73
C ASP A 681 -8.16 1.14 -8.31
N ALA A 682 -9.46 1.26 -8.03
CA ALA A 682 -9.96 1.47 -6.66
C ALA A 682 -9.58 0.33 -5.69
N VAL A 683 -9.44 -0.90 -6.18
CA VAL A 683 -8.93 -2.04 -5.38
C VAL A 683 -7.40 -2.02 -5.27
N TYR A 684 -6.68 -1.45 -6.23
CA TYR A 684 -5.23 -1.23 -6.15
C TYR A 684 -4.88 -0.12 -5.15
N ASP A 685 -5.61 0.99 -5.15
CA ASP A 685 -5.50 2.07 -4.14
C ASP A 685 -5.77 1.55 -2.72
N ALA A 686 -6.73 0.63 -2.57
CA ALA A 686 -6.97 -0.07 -1.31
C ALA A 686 -5.81 -1.00 -0.94
N PHE A 687 -5.36 -1.85 -1.87
CA PHE A 687 -4.40 -2.93 -1.58
C PHE A 687 -3.16 -2.86 -2.49
N PRO A 688 -2.26 -1.87 -2.27
CA PRO A 688 -1.11 -1.62 -3.13
C PRO A 688 -0.04 -2.73 -3.06
N GLY A 689 -0.04 -3.56 -2.02
CA GLY A 689 0.84 -4.72 -1.91
C GLY A 689 0.43 -5.91 -2.79
N GLU A 690 -0.81 -5.95 -3.30
CA GLU A 690 -1.35 -7.10 -4.02
C GLU A 690 -0.94 -7.13 -5.50
N ALA A 691 -0.78 -8.34 -6.04
CA ALA A 691 -0.56 -8.57 -7.46
C ALA A 691 -1.85 -8.72 -8.27
N ALA A 692 -2.95 -9.13 -7.62
CA ALA A 692 -4.25 -9.39 -8.27
C ALA A 692 -4.86 -8.16 -8.98
N PRO A 693 -4.97 -6.96 -8.36
CA PRO A 693 -5.52 -5.80 -9.06
C PRO A 693 -4.60 -5.29 -10.17
N LYS A 694 -3.28 -5.34 -9.97
CA LYS A 694 -2.27 -5.00 -11.01
C LYS A 694 -2.40 -5.90 -12.25
N LEU A 695 -2.67 -7.19 -12.05
CA LEU A 695 -2.92 -8.14 -13.13
C LEU A 695 -4.26 -7.85 -13.85
N ALA A 696 -5.31 -7.48 -13.10
CA ALA A 696 -6.60 -7.11 -13.67
C ALA A 696 -6.52 -5.82 -14.49
N LEU A 697 -5.82 -4.80 -13.99
CA LEU A 697 -5.52 -3.56 -14.73
C LEU A 697 -4.72 -3.84 -16.00
N ALA A 698 -3.70 -4.72 -15.94
CA ALA A 698 -2.95 -5.11 -17.13
C ALA A 698 -3.83 -5.76 -18.22
N VAL A 699 -4.84 -6.54 -17.82
CA VAL A 699 -5.84 -7.13 -18.74
C VAL A 699 -6.76 -6.06 -19.33
N CYS A 700 -7.26 -5.12 -18.52
CA CYS A 700 -8.08 -4.00 -19.00
C CYS A 700 -7.32 -3.12 -20.01
N ALA A 701 -6.10 -2.69 -19.66
CA ALA A 701 -5.24 -1.92 -20.56
C ALA A 701 -4.91 -2.70 -21.86
N GLU A 702 -4.68 -4.02 -21.77
CA GLU A 702 -4.43 -4.84 -22.97
C GLU A 702 -5.67 -4.89 -23.91
N LEU A 703 -6.89 -4.86 -23.35
CA LEU A 703 -8.15 -4.86 -24.10
C LEU A 703 -8.50 -3.48 -24.66
N LEU A 704 -8.24 -2.40 -23.90
CA LEU A 704 -8.37 -1.01 -24.36
C LEU A 704 -7.38 -0.66 -25.49
N GLY A 705 -6.23 -1.35 -25.53
CA GLY A 705 -5.16 -1.13 -26.51
C GLY A 705 -4.00 -0.28 -25.99
N GLU A 706 -3.94 -0.07 -24.68
CA GLU A 706 -2.92 0.68 -23.94
C GLU A 706 -1.69 -0.22 -23.72
N ILE A 707 -1.02 -0.57 -24.83
CA ILE A 707 -0.01 -1.64 -24.87
C ILE A 707 1.22 -1.35 -23.99
N GLN A 708 1.55 -0.08 -23.72
CA GLN A 708 2.66 0.26 -22.84
C GLN A 708 2.28 0.03 -21.37
N ASP A 709 1.16 0.56 -20.94
CA ASP A 709 0.65 0.51 -19.56
C ASP A 709 0.32 -0.94 -19.16
N ALA A 710 -0.28 -1.70 -20.08
CA ALA A 710 -0.42 -3.15 -19.95
C ALA A 710 0.94 -3.86 -19.79
N ALA A 711 1.96 -3.48 -20.57
CA ALA A 711 3.31 -4.07 -20.46
C ALA A 711 4.02 -3.69 -19.16
N GLU A 712 3.81 -2.48 -18.64
CA GLU A 712 4.32 -2.00 -17.34
C GLU A 712 3.71 -2.82 -16.20
N CYS A 713 2.37 -2.95 -16.15
CA CYS A 713 1.68 -3.72 -15.12
C CYS A 713 1.98 -5.23 -15.18
N TYR A 714 2.00 -5.84 -16.38
CA TYR A 714 2.43 -7.24 -16.52
C TYR A 714 3.91 -7.43 -16.12
N ARG A 715 4.80 -6.48 -16.47
CA ARG A 715 6.21 -6.50 -16.04
C ARG A 715 6.34 -6.40 -14.52
N LEU A 716 5.54 -5.56 -13.87
CA LEU A 716 5.56 -5.34 -12.43
C LEU A 716 5.17 -6.61 -11.66
N VAL A 717 4.06 -7.23 -12.05
CA VAL A 717 3.59 -8.51 -11.49
C VAL A 717 4.63 -9.60 -11.74
N TRP A 718 5.06 -9.80 -12.99
CA TRP A 718 5.99 -10.89 -13.34
C TRP A 718 7.39 -10.74 -12.73
N THR A 719 7.90 -9.51 -12.56
CA THR A 719 9.19 -9.30 -11.88
C THR A 719 9.10 -9.68 -10.40
N THR A 720 7.93 -9.47 -9.78
CA THR A 720 7.72 -9.68 -8.34
C THR A 720 7.39 -11.14 -8.00
N ASP A 721 6.51 -11.79 -8.76
CA ASP A 721 6.02 -13.14 -8.45
C ASP A 721 5.77 -14.00 -9.71
N HIS A 722 6.56 -15.07 -9.87
CA HIS A 722 6.48 -16.01 -10.98
C HIS A 722 5.30 -17.02 -10.90
N SER A 723 4.45 -16.97 -9.86
CA SER A 723 3.23 -17.78 -9.79
C SER A 723 2.09 -17.21 -10.65
N TYR A 724 2.08 -15.90 -10.92
CA TYR A 724 1.11 -15.23 -11.80
C TYR A 724 1.53 -15.38 -13.27
N VAL A 725 1.42 -16.59 -13.82
CA VAL A 725 1.92 -16.92 -15.17
C VAL A 725 1.18 -16.14 -16.26
N SER A 726 -0.06 -15.72 -16.02
CA SER A 726 -0.79 -14.73 -16.84
C SER A 726 0.06 -13.52 -17.21
N ALA A 727 0.90 -13.03 -16.28
CA ALA A 727 1.75 -11.87 -16.52
C ALA A 727 2.90 -12.16 -17.49
N ALA A 728 3.44 -13.39 -17.52
CA ALA A 728 4.44 -13.80 -18.52
C ALA A 728 3.84 -13.86 -19.94
N PHE A 729 2.62 -14.41 -20.07
CA PHE A 729 1.90 -14.48 -21.35
C PHE A 729 1.45 -13.09 -21.82
N GLY A 730 0.93 -12.25 -20.92
CA GLY A 730 0.56 -10.86 -21.20
C GLY A 730 1.76 -10.00 -21.64
N LEU A 731 2.86 -10.05 -20.91
CA LEU A 731 4.11 -9.37 -21.27
C LEU A 731 4.65 -9.84 -22.64
N ALA A 732 4.40 -11.09 -23.03
CA ALA A 732 4.76 -11.59 -24.35
C ALA A 732 3.84 -11.07 -25.45
N ARG A 733 2.51 -11.01 -25.21
CA ARG A 733 1.54 -10.42 -26.16
C ARG A 733 1.83 -8.94 -26.40
N THR A 734 2.01 -8.15 -25.34
CA THR A 734 2.28 -6.70 -25.46
C THR A 734 3.62 -6.43 -26.16
N ARG A 735 4.69 -7.14 -25.79
CA ARG A 735 6.00 -7.02 -26.47
C ARG A 735 5.94 -7.40 -27.95
N LEU A 736 5.20 -8.44 -28.34
CA LEU A 736 5.01 -8.77 -29.77
C LEU A 736 4.24 -7.68 -30.53
N ARG A 737 3.22 -7.07 -29.93
CA ARG A 737 2.52 -5.92 -30.55
C ARG A 737 3.43 -4.69 -30.68
N ALA A 738 4.35 -4.49 -29.73
CA ALA A 738 5.42 -3.48 -29.81
C ALA A 738 6.60 -3.86 -30.73
N GLY A 739 6.61 -5.07 -31.31
CA GLY A 739 7.68 -5.58 -32.19
C GLY A 739 8.89 -6.19 -31.48
N ASP A 740 8.95 -6.18 -30.14
CA ASP A 740 10.01 -6.84 -29.37
C ASP A 740 9.77 -8.36 -29.25
N ARG A 741 10.01 -9.06 -30.35
CA ARG A 741 10.02 -10.53 -30.38
C ARG A 741 11.03 -11.14 -29.41
N ARG A 742 12.16 -10.49 -29.13
CA ARG A 742 13.21 -11.04 -28.27
C ARG A 742 12.81 -11.02 -26.81
N GLY A 743 12.31 -9.89 -26.31
CA GLY A 743 11.80 -9.79 -24.95
C GLY A 743 10.48 -10.55 -24.75
N ALA A 744 9.66 -10.72 -25.79
CA ALA A 744 8.48 -11.58 -25.71
C ALA A 744 8.86 -13.06 -25.52
N VAL A 745 9.81 -13.56 -26.32
CA VAL A 745 10.37 -14.90 -26.18
C VAL A 745 11.05 -15.05 -24.81
N ALA A 746 11.85 -14.08 -24.37
CA ALA A 746 12.50 -14.12 -23.06
C ALA A 746 11.51 -14.15 -21.88
N ALA A 747 10.36 -13.46 -21.97
CA ALA A 747 9.31 -13.53 -20.95
C ALA A 747 8.74 -14.95 -20.83
N LEU A 748 8.32 -15.55 -21.94
CA LEU A 748 7.82 -16.93 -21.98
C LEU A 748 8.89 -17.95 -21.56
N GLU A 749 10.14 -17.70 -21.93
CA GLU A 749 11.25 -18.61 -21.62
C GLU A 749 11.74 -18.51 -20.16
N SER A 750 11.30 -17.48 -19.41
CA SER A 750 11.54 -17.30 -17.97
C SER A 750 10.53 -18.00 -17.05
N VAL A 751 9.46 -18.58 -17.61
CA VAL A 751 8.49 -19.39 -16.85
C VAL A 751 9.20 -20.62 -16.26
N PRO A 752 9.15 -20.85 -14.93
CA PRO A 752 9.87 -21.96 -14.29
C PRO A 752 9.42 -23.34 -14.76
N GLU A 753 10.35 -24.31 -14.79
CA GLU A 753 10.07 -25.70 -15.18
C GLU A 753 9.08 -26.41 -14.23
N THR A 754 8.92 -25.90 -13.01
CA THR A 754 7.95 -26.35 -12.00
C THR A 754 6.54 -25.83 -12.23
N SER A 755 6.30 -24.96 -13.22
CA SER A 755 4.98 -24.41 -13.53
C SER A 755 4.12 -25.42 -14.32
N SER A 756 2.84 -25.54 -13.96
CA SER A 756 1.82 -26.24 -14.76
C SER A 756 1.72 -25.74 -16.19
N HIS A 757 2.06 -24.46 -16.42
CA HIS A 757 2.00 -23.80 -17.72
C HIS A 757 3.34 -23.83 -18.49
N TYR A 758 4.39 -24.46 -17.94
CA TYR A 758 5.73 -24.49 -18.53
C TYR A 758 5.74 -24.95 -20.00
N THR A 759 5.11 -26.08 -20.27
CA THR A 759 5.00 -26.64 -21.62
C THR A 759 4.29 -25.68 -22.58
N GLN A 760 3.24 -24.99 -22.13
CA GLN A 760 2.53 -24.01 -22.95
C GLN A 760 3.37 -22.76 -23.21
N ALA A 761 4.09 -22.26 -22.21
CA ALA A 761 5.01 -21.13 -22.37
C ALA A 761 6.12 -21.46 -23.38
N ARG A 762 6.68 -22.68 -23.34
CA ARG A 762 7.68 -23.15 -24.32
C ARG A 762 7.08 -23.35 -25.72
N ILE A 763 5.83 -23.78 -25.86
CA ILE A 763 5.13 -23.85 -27.16
C ILE A 763 4.87 -22.44 -27.72
N ALA A 764 4.38 -21.53 -26.88
CA ALA A 764 4.16 -20.13 -27.24
C ALA A 764 5.47 -19.43 -27.65
N ALA A 765 6.58 -19.72 -26.97
CA ALA A 765 7.91 -19.21 -27.34
C ALA A 765 8.35 -19.70 -28.73
N ILE A 766 8.14 -20.98 -29.08
CA ILE A 766 8.38 -21.50 -30.43
C ILE A 766 7.53 -20.74 -31.47
N ARG A 767 6.23 -20.57 -31.23
CA ARG A 767 5.34 -19.83 -32.15
C ARG A 767 5.73 -18.35 -32.29
N ALA A 768 6.08 -17.69 -31.18
CA ALA A 768 6.56 -16.31 -31.16
C ALA A 768 7.88 -16.13 -31.92
N ARG A 769 8.81 -17.10 -31.81
CA ARG A 769 10.05 -17.13 -32.61
C ARG A 769 9.75 -17.23 -34.12
N LEU A 770 8.77 -18.01 -34.55
CA LEU A 770 8.57 -18.37 -35.96
C LEU A 770 7.60 -17.44 -36.72
N ARG A 771 6.43 -17.15 -36.14
CA ARG A 771 5.30 -16.53 -36.84
C ARG A 771 5.40 -15.00 -36.90
N ASN A 772 4.70 -14.41 -37.87
CA ASN A 772 4.45 -12.96 -37.98
C ASN A 772 5.71 -12.05 -37.95
N ARG A 773 6.77 -12.44 -38.67
CA ARG A 773 8.02 -11.67 -38.78
C ARG A 773 7.95 -10.56 -39.82
N ALA A 774 8.66 -9.47 -39.57
CA ALA A 774 8.99 -8.49 -40.60
C ALA A 774 9.97 -9.12 -41.61
N PRO A 775 9.88 -8.83 -42.93
CA PRO A 775 10.72 -9.45 -43.96
C PRO A 775 12.24 -9.24 -43.83
N VAL A 776 12.67 -8.36 -42.92
CA VAL A 776 14.08 -8.03 -42.63
C VAL A 776 14.67 -8.80 -41.44
N GLU A 777 13.87 -9.57 -40.69
CA GLU A 777 14.34 -10.28 -39.50
C GLU A 777 15.10 -11.58 -39.84
N PRO A 778 16.28 -11.84 -39.24
CA PRO A 778 17.02 -13.07 -39.47
C PRO A 778 16.31 -14.27 -38.82
N LEU A 779 15.79 -15.19 -39.63
CA LEU A 779 15.02 -16.36 -39.19
C LEU A 779 15.89 -17.60 -38.92
N ALA A 780 17.06 -17.72 -39.57
CA ALA A 780 17.94 -18.88 -39.47
C ALA A 780 18.31 -19.32 -38.03
N PRO A 781 18.76 -18.43 -37.10
CA PRO A 781 19.12 -18.88 -35.75
C PRO A 781 17.90 -19.33 -34.93
N ASP A 782 16.75 -18.65 -35.10
CA ASP A 782 15.52 -18.99 -34.37
C ASP A 782 14.88 -20.31 -34.83
N LEU A 783 15.07 -20.70 -36.10
CA LEU A 783 14.70 -22.04 -36.58
C LEU A 783 15.50 -23.14 -35.86
N SER A 784 16.81 -22.96 -35.72
CA SER A 784 17.66 -23.91 -35.00
C SER A 784 17.28 -24.01 -33.52
N THR A 785 17.11 -22.87 -32.84
CA THR A 785 16.71 -22.87 -31.41
C THR A 785 15.32 -23.45 -31.21
N ALA A 786 14.35 -23.18 -32.10
CA ALA A 786 13.01 -23.75 -32.03
C ALA A 786 13.02 -25.28 -32.20
N ALA A 787 13.91 -25.82 -33.06
CA ALA A 787 14.09 -27.27 -33.20
C ALA A 787 14.72 -27.90 -31.94
N GLU A 788 15.80 -27.32 -31.41
CA GLU A 788 16.41 -27.77 -30.14
C GLU A 788 15.41 -27.76 -28.98
N GLN A 789 14.54 -26.76 -28.93
CA GLN A 789 13.51 -26.63 -27.91
C GLN A 789 12.40 -27.67 -28.08
N LEU A 790 11.96 -27.95 -29.32
CA LEU A 790 10.97 -28.98 -29.62
C LEU A 790 11.49 -30.41 -29.33
N ASP A 791 12.77 -30.67 -29.55
CA ASP A 791 13.38 -31.96 -29.24
C ASP A 791 13.49 -32.21 -27.71
N ARG A 792 13.57 -31.15 -26.89
CA ARG A 792 13.62 -31.23 -25.41
C ARG A 792 12.25 -31.33 -24.72
N LEU A 793 11.16 -30.94 -25.39
CA LEU A 793 9.82 -30.92 -24.79
C LEU A 793 9.18 -32.32 -24.72
N ASP A 794 8.67 -32.73 -23.56
CA ASP A 794 7.75 -33.87 -23.50
C ASP A 794 6.32 -33.42 -23.80
N ILE A 795 5.84 -33.79 -24.99
CA ILE A 795 4.54 -33.42 -25.57
C ILE A 795 4.05 -34.53 -26.49
N ASP A 796 2.74 -34.61 -26.65
CA ASP A 796 2.09 -35.65 -27.45
C ASP A 796 2.55 -35.63 -28.93
N PRO A 797 2.48 -36.79 -29.63
CA PRO A 797 2.91 -36.87 -31.03
C PRO A 797 2.18 -35.94 -32.00
N GLY A 798 0.94 -35.53 -31.68
CA GLY A 798 0.14 -34.63 -32.52
C GLY A 798 0.66 -33.20 -32.46
N ARG A 799 0.74 -32.61 -31.26
CA ARG A 799 1.33 -31.26 -31.05
C ARG A 799 2.78 -31.21 -31.51
N ARG A 800 3.56 -32.27 -31.27
CA ARG A 800 4.94 -32.40 -31.76
C ARG A 800 5.02 -32.35 -33.29
N ALA A 801 4.19 -33.12 -33.99
CA ALA A 801 4.15 -33.11 -35.45
C ALA A 801 3.65 -31.76 -36.00
N GLY A 802 2.70 -31.10 -35.34
CA GLY A 802 2.23 -29.76 -35.68
C GLY A 802 3.33 -28.71 -35.62
N LEU A 803 4.05 -28.62 -34.50
CA LEU A 803 5.17 -27.68 -34.34
C LEU A 803 6.35 -28.02 -35.27
N ALA A 804 6.58 -29.30 -35.55
CA ALA A 804 7.56 -29.71 -36.57
C ALA A 804 7.16 -29.26 -37.99
N VAL A 805 5.86 -29.25 -38.33
CA VAL A 805 5.37 -28.65 -39.58
C VAL A 805 5.61 -27.14 -39.62
N GLU A 806 5.39 -26.40 -38.52
CA GLU A 806 5.68 -24.96 -38.46
C GLU A 806 7.18 -24.68 -38.71
N ILE A 807 8.07 -25.37 -38.00
CA ILE A 807 9.53 -25.19 -38.12
C ILE A 807 10.01 -25.55 -39.54
N LEU A 808 9.63 -26.72 -40.06
CA LEU A 808 10.08 -27.18 -41.38
C LEU A 808 9.44 -26.35 -42.51
N GLY A 809 8.23 -25.84 -42.33
CA GLY A 809 7.55 -24.93 -43.27
C GLY A 809 8.21 -23.56 -43.32
N GLY A 810 8.58 -23.01 -42.17
CA GLY A 810 9.37 -21.78 -42.05
C GLY A 810 10.76 -21.93 -42.68
N ALA A 811 11.47 -23.03 -42.39
CA ALA A 811 12.75 -23.34 -42.99
C ALA A 811 12.67 -23.50 -44.52
N LEU A 812 11.66 -24.23 -45.03
CA LEU A 812 11.47 -24.38 -46.47
C LEU A 812 11.21 -23.02 -47.14
N SER A 813 10.38 -22.18 -46.52
CA SER A 813 10.07 -20.83 -47.04
C SER A 813 11.28 -19.89 -47.00
N TRP A 814 12.18 -20.04 -46.00
CA TRP A 814 13.47 -19.35 -45.96
C TRP A 814 14.39 -19.81 -47.10
N THR A 815 14.61 -21.13 -47.26
CA THR A 815 15.50 -21.69 -48.30
C THR A 815 15.05 -21.43 -49.74
N LEU A 816 13.74 -21.22 -49.97
CA LEU A 816 13.19 -20.94 -51.30
C LEU A 816 13.17 -19.44 -51.66
N GLY A 817 13.40 -18.55 -50.69
CA GLY A 817 13.23 -17.10 -50.86
C GLY A 817 11.76 -16.69 -50.89
N ALA A 818 11.31 -15.95 -49.87
CA ALA A 818 9.92 -15.52 -49.77
C ALA A 818 9.51 -14.57 -50.94
N PRO A 819 8.35 -14.80 -51.60
CA PRO A 819 7.90 -13.97 -52.71
C PRO A 819 7.50 -12.58 -52.21
N GLY A 820 8.39 -11.60 -52.40
CA GLY A 820 8.26 -10.23 -51.88
C GLY A 820 9.59 -9.61 -51.51
N ALA A 821 10.65 -10.40 -51.32
CA ALA A 821 12.01 -9.90 -51.16
C ALA A 821 12.46 -9.17 -52.45
N GLY A 822 12.75 -7.88 -52.35
CA GLY A 822 13.47 -7.14 -53.39
C GLY A 822 14.91 -7.63 -53.56
N PRO A 823 15.64 -7.19 -54.60
CA PRO A 823 16.94 -7.73 -55.01
C PRO A 823 18.12 -7.50 -54.03
N ALA A 824 17.86 -7.12 -52.78
CA ALA A 824 18.84 -6.89 -51.73
C ALA A 824 19.12 -8.13 -50.84
N SER A 825 18.37 -9.25 -50.97
CA SER A 825 18.51 -10.42 -50.09
C SER A 825 19.75 -11.30 -50.34
N ALA A 826 20.83 -10.75 -50.91
CA ALA A 826 22.04 -11.45 -51.32
C ALA A 826 22.95 -11.92 -50.15
N ALA A 827 22.47 -11.85 -48.91
CA ALA A 827 23.20 -12.17 -47.68
C ALA A 827 22.44 -13.18 -46.77
N GLN A 828 21.56 -14.01 -47.34
CA GLN A 828 20.92 -15.11 -46.61
C GLN A 828 21.97 -16.15 -46.20
N GLN A 829 22.33 -16.19 -44.91
CA GLN A 829 23.19 -17.23 -44.38
C GLN A 829 22.50 -18.61 -44.49
N PRO A 830 23.23 -19.67 -44.90
CA PRO A 830 22.69 -21.01 -44.94
C PRO A 830 22.38 -21.52 -43.52
N LEU A 831 21.32 -22.30 -43.39
CA LEU A 831 20.97 -22.98 -42.14
C LEU A 831 22.07 -23.99 -41.77
N ALA A 832 22.57 -23.90 -40.54
CA ALA A 832 23.65 -24.74 -40.03
C ALA A 832 23.09 -25.96 -39.29
N GLY A 833 23.52 -27.16 -39.70
CA GLY A 833 23.10 -28.43 -39.10
C GLY A 833 21.75 -28.97 -39.58
N PRO A 834 21.38 -30.20 -39.19
CA PRO A 834 20.08 -30.79 -39.52
C PRO A 834 18.96 -30.20 -38.63
N LEU A 835 17.79 -29.96 -39.23
CA LEU A 835 16.57 -29.52 -38.55
C LEU A 835 15.66 -30.72 -38.30
N ILE A 836 15.38 -31.05 -37.03
CA ILE A 836 14.50 -32.17 -36.63
C ILE A 836 14.91 -33.49 -37.32
N GLY A 837 16.21 -33.74 -37.40
CA GLY A 837 16.81 -34.91 -38.06
C GLY A 837 16.82 -34.89 -39.60
N HIS A 838 16.37 -33.81 -40.25
CA HIS A 838 16.38 -33.65 -41.71
C HIS A 838 17.45 -32.65 -42.17
N HIS A 839 18.04 -32.86 -43.36
CA HIS A 839 18.96 -31.89 -43.95
C HIS A 839 18.23 -30.57 -44.28
N PRO A 840 18.90 -29.41 -44.14
CA PRO A 840 18.29 -28.08 -44.33
C PRO A 840 18.22 -27.65 -45.81
N ASP A 841 18.05 -28.60 -46.73
CA ASP A 841 17.88 -28.37 -48.16
C ASP A 841 16.42 -28.54 -48.60
N GLU A 842 16.04 -28.02 -49.77
CA GLU A 842 14.66 -28.09 -50.29
C GLU A 842 14.10 -29.53 -50.29
N ARG A 843 14.97 -30.53 -50.53
CA ARG A 843 14.59 -31.94 -50.57
C ARG A 843 14.41 -32.53 -49.16
N GLY A 844 15.36 -32.31 -48.26
CA GLY A 844 15.31 -32.78 -46.87
C GLY A 844 14.12 -32.20 -46.10
N LEU A 845 13.92 -30.88 -46.20
CA LEU A 845 12.81 -30.16 -45.56
C LEU A 845 11.43 -30.62 -46.08
N ARG A 846 11.29 -30.86 -47.40
CA ARG A 846 10.06 -31.43 -47.96
C ARG A 846 9.81 -32.88 -47.55
N PHE A 847 10.84 -33.72 -47.43
CA PHE A 847 10.68 -35.06 -46.87
C PHE A 847 10.23 -35.02 -45.41
N GLY A 848 10.76 -34.09 -44.62
CA GLY A 848 10.30 -33.83 -43.26
C GLY A 848 8.82 -33.44 -43.21
N LEU A 849 8.41 -32.45 -44.01
CA LEU A 849 7.01 -32.02 -44.09
C LEU A 849 6.07 -33.15 -44.54
N GLU A 850 6.43 -33.95 -45.56
CA GLU A 850 5.61 -35.11 -45.96
C GLU A 850 5.47 -36.12 -44.80
N LYS A 851 6.54 -36.39 -44.06
CA LYS A 851 6.53 -37.29 -42.89
C LYS A 851 5.61 -36.77 -41.78
N GLN A 852 5.71 -35.49 -41.42
CA GLN A 852 4.90 -34.92 -40.33
C GLN A 852 3.42 -34.77 -40.70
N TYR A 853 3.07 -34.35 -41.93
CA TYR A 853 1.66 -34.34 -42.36
C TYR A 853 1.05 -35.75 -42.42
N ARG A 854 1.83 -36.79 -42.77
CA ARG A 854 1.36 -38.19 -42.70
C ARG A 854 1.17 -38.65 -41.25
N LEU A 855 2.03 -38.25 -40.32
CA LEU A 855 1.86 -38.53 -38.89
C LEU A 855 0.60 -37.85 -38.34
N LEU A 856 0.38 -36.57 -38.63
CA LEU A 856 -0.85 -35.85 -38.29
C LEU A 856 -2.09 -36.55 -38.86
N ALA A 857 -2.07 -36.98 -40.13
CA ALA A 857 -3.20 -37.69 -40.74
C ALA A 857 -3.51 -39.04 -40.05
N HIS A 858 -2.49 -39.74 -39.54
CA HIS A 858 -2.68 -40.96 -38.75
C HIS A 858 -3.25 -40.70 -37.34
N LEU A 859 -3.04 -39.50 -36.79
CA LEU A 859 -3.51 -39.09 -35.47
C LEU A 859 -4.82 -38.29 -35.49
N ALA A 860 -5.26 -37.80 -36.66
CA ALA A 860 -6.48 -37.01 -36.80
C ALA A 860 -7.74 -37.82 -36.46
N ASP A 861 -8.61 -37.29 -35.61
CA ASP A 861 -9.84 -37.96 -35.16
C ASP A 861 -10.89 -38.08 -36.27
N SER A 862 -11.06 -37.04 -37.10
CA SER A 862 -12.05 -37.05 -38.19
C SER A 862 -11.50 -37.64 -39.50
N ALA A 863 -12.42 -38.08 -40.36
CA ALA A 863 -12.08 -38.55 -41.71
C ALA A 863 -11.68 -37.39 -42.64
N ASP A 864 -12.29 -36.21 -42.47
CA ASP A 864 -12.09 -35.07 -43.36
C ASP A 864 -10.74 -34.38 -43.09
N ASP A 865 -10.36 -34.18 -41.83
CA ASP A 865 -9.03 -33.70 -41.45
C ASP A 865 -7.93 -34.63 -41.99
N ARG A 866 -8.15 -35.95 -41.87
CA ARG A 866 -7.24 -36.97 -42.41
C ARG A 866 -7.09 -36.87 -43.93
N ILE A 867 -8.19 -36.64 -44.66
CA ILE A 867 -8.17 -36.43 -46.11
C ILE A 867 -7.40 -35.15 -46.45
N GLU A 868 -7.63 -34.05 -45.72
CA GLU A 868 -6.98 -32.76 -45.96
C GLU A 868 -5.47 -32.82 -45.66
N LEU A 869 -5.06 -33.45 -44.55
CA LEU A 869 -3.67 -33.66 -44.16
C LEU A 869 -2.92 -34.60 -45.13
N VAL A 870 -3.55 -35.66 -45.64
CA VAL A 870 -3.00 -36.46 -46.75
C VAL A 870 -2.88 -35.61 -48.02
N GLY A 871 -3.84 -34.72 -48.27
CA GLY A 871 -3.76 -33.71 -49.33
C GLY A 871 -2.52 -32.81 -49.18
N ARG A 872 -2.32 -32.20 -48.00
CA ARG A 872 -1.14 -31.38 -47.66
C ARG A 872 0.17 -32.16 -47.84
N ALA A 873 0.26 -33.39 -47.31
CA ALA A 873 1.42 -34.27 -47.48
C ALA A 873 1.77 -34.50 -48.97
N ASN A 874 0.76 -34.72 -49.81
CA ASN A 874 0.95 -34.92 -51.24
C ASN A 874 1.27 -33.61 -52.00
N ARG A 875 0.90 -32.43 -51.48
CA ARG A 875 1.30 -31.11 -52.05
C ARG A 875 2.79 -30.81 -51.83
N VAL A 876 3.35 -31.22 -50.68
CA VAL A 876 4.76 -30.94 -50.30
C VAL A 876 5.77 -32.01 -50.71
N ARG A 877 5.31 -33.22 -51.11
CA ARG A 877 6.18 -34.34 -51.52
C ARG A 877 7.33 -33.90 -52.45
N PRO A 878 8.60 -34.18 -52.13
CA PRO A 878 9.72 -33.84 -53.00
C PRO A 878 9.74 -34.68 -54.29
N ARG A 879 10.26 -34.12 -55.38
CA ARG A 879 10.40 -34.84 -56.66
C ARG A 879 11.48 -35.91 -56.58
N THR A 880 11.07 -37.17 -56.51
CA THR A 880 11.87 -38.29 -57.00
C THR A 880 11.77 -38.33 -58.52
N TRP A 881 12.89 -38.14 -59.23
CA TRP A 881 12.99 -38.58 -60.62
C TRP A 881 13.01 -40.10 -60.64
N VAL A 882 12.26 -40.68 -61.58
CA VAL A 882 12.18 -42.11 -61.91
C VAL A 882 12.32 -42.21 -63.43
#